data_AF-A0A164CMR7-F1
#
_entry.id   AF-A0A164CMR7-F1
#
_cell.length_a   1.000
_cell.length_b   1.000
_cell.length_c   1.000
_cell.angle_alpha   90.00
_cell.angle_beta   90.00
_cell.angle_gamma   90.00
#
_symmetry.space_group_name_H-M   'P 1'
#
loop_
_entity.id
_entity.type
_entity.pdbx_description
1 polymer ?
#
loop_
_entity_poly.entity_id
_entity_poly.type
_entity_poly.pdbx_seq_one_letter_code
_entity_poly.pdbx_strand_id
1 'polypeptide(L)'
;MASVRAVLTTAGVVVALIASALTAQVTMPAQSAAAAADPKDFNAGMIISDQVFYDSSTMTAAQIQSFLNARVPTCASGYVCLKDYSQATTSQPARSEGCAAYAGQANESAALIIYKVARACGINPRSLIVLLEKEQGIVTDSSPSSRQYRSATGYGCPDTADCDANYYGFFNQVYNAAWQFRKYRANPGIRAYQAGRYNTILWHPNTACGSSQVYIQNQATAGLYIYTPYRPNAAALANLYGTGDACSSYGNRNFWRLFTDWFGSTSAPAAPPPAPLSTDQIPMVYAVDGAGAMYLYPGSGTGGWRPRVQVGSGWNNMKFIDGVGDVTGDGYRDVMAIDAAGTLRTYPTDGRGNFRSPVEAGTGFQNVTAMFAAGDFDSDGDQDLFTRDAAGVLRLHMNNGNGTFAPPKQVGIGWNVFTTFVGSIDVNGDGNPDVLGRAADGALWLYAGDGRAGWKPAQRVGTGWNVMTSIITPGDFDGDGRDDLLARDGAGGLYLYAGNGTGGWRAPKLIGNGWNGMALLAGPGAKSGRVVPLTTGMGDLTGDGTRDLIAQASGVGTWIYPSNGSGGWLPRRTAPGEWGGTNLVFGGGDWDGDGRRDVFARDTAGDLWRHASDGNGGFAPRVKAGNGWGGFTAVFGGGDVDGDRDWDIMARDSSGVLWIYPGNGAGGFEPRVRVGGGWETMRWVFSPGDFTGDGRPDLIAVTSAGEMRLYARTATGYAAPTVIGSGWQGMTWVGSPGDLDGDLRADVLARSSDGVLRLYPGNGRGGWLTVRQVGSGWQSMTLIG
;
A
#
# COMPACT_ATOMS: atom_id res chain seq x y z
N MET A 1 -54.38 -30.49 59.49
CA MET A 1 -53.45 -31.48 60.07
C MET A 1 -52.47 -31.90 58.98
N ALA A 2 -51.21 -32.07 59.36
CA ALA A 2 -50.05 -32.23 58.48
C ALA A 2 -50.13 -33.42 57.50
N SER A 3 -49.38 -33.33 56.38
CA SER A 3 -48.47 -34.42 55.92
C SER A 3 -47.54 -33.90 54.82
N VAL A 4 -46.29 -33.58 55.15
CA VAL A 4 -45.02 -34.34 54.92
C VAL A 4 -44.34 -33.98 53.59
N ARG A 5 -43.18 -33.32 53.72
CA ARG A 5 -42.14 -33.13 52.70
C ARG A 5 -41.25 -34.37 52.61
N ALA A 6 -40.73 -34.68 51.42
CA ALA A 6 -39.45 -35.36 51.25
C ALA A 6 -38.75 -34.87 49.97
N VAL A 7 -37.52 -34.40 50.13
CA VAL A 7 -36.56 -34.01 49.08
C VAL A 7 -35.68 -35.22 48.81
N LEU A 8 -35.39 -35.53 47.54
CA LEU A 8 -34.32 -36.46 47.17
C LEU A 8 -33.50 -35.96 45.98
N THR A 9 -32.21 -35.82 46.30
CA THR A 9 -30.98 -35.63 45.54
C THR A 9 -30.81 -36.53 44.29
N THR A 10 -30.12 -36.02 43.27
CA THR A 10 -29.39 -36.85 42.29
C THR A 10 -27.99 -36.29 42.02
N ALA A 11 -27.07 -37.24 41.84
CA ALA A 11 -25.62 -37.15 41.98
C ALA A 11 -24.90 -36.41 40.85
N GLY A 12 -23.82 -35.70 41.21
CA GLY A 12 -22.78 -35.24 40.28
C GLY A 12 -21.64 -36.27 40.20
N VAL A 13 -21.28 -36.66 38.98
CA VAL A 13 -20.08 -37.44 38.68
C VAL A 13 -19.00 -36.46 38.20
N VAL A 14 -17.91 -36.35 38.96
CA VAL A 14 -16.70 -35.61 38.59
C VAL A 14 -15.76 -36.59 37.86
N VAL A 15 -15.59 -36.40 36.55
CA VAL A 15 -14.49 -37.02 35.80
C VAL A 15 -13.35 -36.02 35.75
N ALA A 16 -12.25 -36.36 36.42
CA ALA A 16 -11.01 -35.61 36.39
C ALA A 16 -10.31 -35.81 35.03
N LEU A 17 -10.23 -34.76 34.21
CA LEU A 17 -9.34 -34.71 33.05
C LEU A 17 -8.01 -34.07 33.47
N ILE A 18 -6.98 -34.91 33.53
CA ILE A 18 -5.58 -34.51 33.68
C ILE A 18 -5.18 -33.78 32.39
N ALA A 19 -5.01 -32.46 32.48
CA ALA A 19 -4.45 -31.66 31.40
C ALA A 19 -2.91 -31.78 31.43
N SER A 20 -2.36 -32.68 30.65
CA SER A 20 -0.93 -32.68 30.30
C SER A 20 -0.67 -31.54 29.31
N ALA A 21 -0.30 -30.38 29.84
CA ALA A 21 0.23 -29.28 29.04
C ALA A 21 1.63 -29.65 28.54
N LEU A 22 1.73 -30.15 27.30
CA LEU A 22 3.00 -30.07 26.56
C LEU A 22 3.28 -28.60 26.27
N THR A 23 4.20 -28.02 27.01
CA THR A 23 4.80 -26.72 26.67
C THR A 23 5.64 -26.93 25.41
N ALA A 24 5.11 -26.50 24.26
CA ALA A 24 5.94 -26.32 23.08
C ALA A 24 6.95 -25.22 23.41
N GLN A 25 8.20 -25.61 23.71
CA GLN A 25 9.31 -24.67 23.77
C GLN A 25 9.50 -24.09 22.37
N VAL A 26 9.05 -22.84 22.19
CA VAL A 26 9.41 -22.03 21.03
C VAL A 26 10.92 -21.82 21.12
N THR A 27 11.68 -22.64 20.43
CA THR A 27 13.11 -22.41 20.20
C THR A 27 13.20 -21.25 19.21
N MET A 28 13.49 -20.07 19.74
CA MET A 28 13.83 -18.92 18.89
C MET A 28 15.11 -19.24 18.12
N PRO A 29 15.21 -18.86 16.83
CA PRO A 29 16.47 -18.96 16.12
C PRO A 29 17.52 -18.13 16.87
N ALA A 30 18.70 -18.72 17.11
CA ALA A 30 19.82 -18.02 17.71
C ALA A 30 20.16 -16.81 16.84
N GLN A 31 19.97 -15.61 17.41
CA GLN A 31 20.38 -14.37 16.78
C GLN A 31 21.89 -14.46 16.55
N SER A 32 22.33 -14.33 15.30
CA SER A 32 23.76 -14.30 14.97
C SER A 32 24.44 -13.20 15.79
N ALA A 33 25.55 -13.53 16.46
CA ALA A 33 26.31 -12.56 17.22
C ALA A 33 26.74 -11.39 16.30
N ALA A 34 26.50 -10.16 16.74
CA ALA A 34 26.95 -8.98 16.01
C ALA A 34 28.48 -8.98 15.91
N ALA A 35 29.02 -8.51 14.78
CA ALA A 35 30.46 -8.36 14.61
C ALA A 35 31.01 -7.29 15.57
N ALA A 36 32.24 -7.51 16.07
CA ALA A 36 32.93 -6.52 16.90
C ALA A 36 33.15 -5.21 16.12
N ALA A 37 33.05 -4.07 16.80
CA ALA A 37 33.23 -2.76 16.19
C ALA A 37 34.67 -2.54 15.67
N ASP A 38 34.83 -2.09 14.41
CA ASP A 38 36.11 -1.68 13.83
C ASP A 38 36.24 -0.15 13.89
N PRO A 39 37.28 0.42 14.55
CA PRO A 39 37.44 1.88 14.66
C PRO A 39 37.45 2.65 13.33
N LYS A 40 37.72 1.98 12.20
CA LYS A 40 37.63 2.59 10.85
C LYS A 40 36.18 2.95 10.46
N ASP A 41 35.20 2.28 11.03
CA ASP A 41 33.78 2.49 10.74
C ASP A 41 33.16 3.62 11.58
N PHE A 42 33.91 4.18 12.54
CA PHE A 42 33.44 5.31 13.33
C PHE A 42 33.38 6.59 12.50
N ASN A 43 32.16 7.10 12.31
CA ASN A 43 31.94 8.39 11.65
C ASN A 43 31.46 9.45 12.64
N ALA A 44 32.30 10.46 12.91
CA ALA A 44 31.96 11.54 13.82
C ALA A 44 30.72 12.36 13.36
N GLY A 45 30.44 12.43 12.05
CA GLY A 45 29.27 13.12 11.50
C GLY A 45 28.01 12.26 11.41
N MET A 46 28.12 10.95 11.64
CA MET A 46 27.05 9.94 11.55
C MET A 46 27.29 8.86 12.61
N ILE A 47 27.14 9.22 13.89
CA ILE A 47 27.34 8.26 15.00
C ILE A 47 26.29 7.14 14.91
N ILE A 48 25.06 7.51 14.60
CA ILE A 48 23.94 6.59 14.34
C ILE A 48 22.95 7.27 13.39
N SER A 49 22.38 6.50 12.46
CA SER A 49 21.37 7.01 11.52
C SER A 49 20.04 7.37 12.21
N ASP A 50 19.24 8.26 11.62
CA ASP A 50 17.94 8.64 12.19
C ASP A 50 16.97 7.45 12.13
N GLN A 51 17.06 6.67 11.05
CA GLN A 51 16.32 5.45 10.82
C GLN A 51 16.57 4.44 11.94
N VAL A 52 17.83 4.20 12.29
CA VAL A 52 18.16 3.27 13.39
C VAL A 52 17.79 3.86 14.75
N PHE A 53 18.12 5.12 15.04
CA PHE A 53 17.93 5.69 16.38
C PHE A 53 16.46 5.90 16.76
N TYR A 54 15.60 6.21 15.78
CA TYR A 54 14.18 6.50 16.00
C TYR A 54 13.24 5.34 15.62
N ASP A 55 13.77 4.15 15.32
CA ASP A 55 12.95 2.94 15.12
C ASP A 55 12.58 2.29 16.46
N SER A 56 11.39 2.61 16.98
CA SER A 56 10.88 2.05 18.24
C SER A 56 10.33 0.63 18.14
N SER A 57 10.39 -0.02 16.97
CA SER A 57 9.84 -1.36 16.74
C SER A 57 10.85 -2.50 16.92
N THR A 58 12.14 -2.18 17.13
CA THR A 58 13.25 -3.15 17.02
C THR A 58 13.34 -4.21 18.12
N MET A 59 12.62 -4.04 19.24
CA MET A 59 12.54 -5.04 20.32
C MET A 59 11.19 -4.98 21.04
N THR A 60 10.61 -6.15 21.31
CA THR A 60 9.48 -6.31 22.24
C THR A 60 9.97 -6.32 23.69
N ALA A 61 9.05 -6.13 24.66
CA ALA A 61 9.39 -6.24 26.08
C ALA A 61 10.04 -7.59 26.45
N ALA A 62 9.57 -8.70 25.83
CA ALA A 62 10.13 -10.03 26.05
C ALA A 62 11.55 -10.17 25.48
N GLN A 63 11.83 -9.57 24.32
CA GLN A 63 13.16 -9.54 23.73
C GLN A 63 14.13 -8.68 24.56
N ILE A 64 13.66 -7.55 25.09
CA ILE A 64 14.46 -6.73 26.01
C ILE A 64 14.78 -7.53 27.27
N GLN A 65 13.79 -8.19 27.88
CA GLN A 65 14.00 -9.03 29.06
C GLN A 65 15.02 -10.15 28.77
N SER A 66 14.91 -10.81 27.63
CA SER A 66 15.83 -11.87 27.21
C SER A 66 17.26 -11.35 27.03
N PHE A 67 17.42 -10.15 26.45
CA PHE A 67 18.71 -9.49 26.34
C PHE A 67 19.32 -9.17 27.71
N LEU A 68 18.53 -8.60 28.64
CA LEU A 68 18.99 -8.30 29.99
C LEU A 68 19.39 -9.57 30.76
N ASN A 69 18.61 -10.65 30.61
CA ASN A 69 18.94 -11.96 31.19
C ASN A 69 20.28 -12.51 30.66
N ALA A 70 20.56 -12.33 29.37
CA ALA A 70 21.80 -12.80 28.76
C ALA A 70 23.03 -11.98 29.18
N ARG A 71 22.88 -10.69 29.51
CA ARG A 71 23.99 -9.83 29.95
C ARG A 71 24.45 -10.12 31.37
N VAL A 72 23.52 -10.42 32.26
CA VAL A 72 23.82 -10.79 33.66
C VAL A 72 23.03 -12.04 34.03
N PRO A 73 23.52 -13.25 33.70
CA PRO A 73 22.81 -14.49 34.01
C PRO A 73 22.61 -14.72 35.51
N THR A 74 23.54 -14.24 36.35
CA THR A 74 23.51 -14.40 37.80
C THR A 74 23.80 -13.06 38.48
N CYS A 75 22.89 -12.66 39.38
CA CYS A 75 23.07 -11.46 40.20
C CYS A 75 23.86 -11.77 41.47
N ALA A 76 24.72 -10.85 41.91
CA ALA A 76 25.41 -10.98 43.18
C ALA A 76 24.41 -10.98 44.34
N SER A 77 24.70 -11.78 45.37
CA SER A 77 23.84 -11.90 46.54
C SER A 77 23.65 -10.53 47.21
N GLY A 78 22.40 -10.18 47.52
CA GLY A 78 22.04 -8.90 48.15
C GLY A 78 21.80 -7.73 47.17
N TYR A 79 21.98 -7.94 45.86
CA TYR A 79 21.73 -6.92 44.83
C TYR A 79 20.54 -7.31 43.95
N VAL A 80 19.88 -6.31 43.37
CA VAL A 80 18.83 -6.49 42.35
C VAL A 80 19.39 -6.02 41.02
N CYS A 81 19.64 -6.96 40.11
CA CYS A 81 20.16 -6.66 38.78
C CYS A 81 19.07 -6.09 37.88
N LEU A 82 19.45 -5.37 36.83
CA LEU A 82 18.49 -4.69 35.95
C LEU A 82 17.42 -5.63 35.38
N LYS A 83 17.80 -6.89 35.10
CA LYS A 83 16.87 -7.93 34.64
C LYS A 83 15.77 -8.29 35.63
N ASP A 84 16.02 -8.13 36.93
CA ASP A 84 15.09 -8.47 38.02
C ASP A 84 14.46 -7.22 38.65
N TYR A 85 14.86 -6.02 38.19
CA TYR A 85 14.39 -4.75 38.74
C TYR A 85 12.96 -4.44 38.29
N SER A 86 12.15 -3.98 39.25
CA SER A 86 10.82 -3.44 38.98
C SER A 86 10.51 -2.25 39.89
N GLN A 87 9.60 -1.39 39.45
CA GLN A 87 9.13 -0.24 40.23
C GLN A 87 7.72 0.18 39.80
N ALA A 88 7.05 0.96 40.65
CA ALA A 88 5.85 1.69 40.25
C ALA A 88 6.21 2.85 39.31
N THR A 89 5.39 3.08 38.29
CA THR A 89 5.56 4.18 37.34
C THR A 89 4.33 5.08 37.30
N THR A 90 4.55 6.34 36.93
CA THR A 90 3.49 7.36 36.84
C THR A 90 3.09 7.58 35.39
N SER A 91 1.80 7.76 35.13
CA SER A 91 1.32 8.15 33.80
C SER A 91 1.88 9.51 33.37
N GLN A 92 2.25 9.63 32.10
CA GLN A 92 2.72 10.87 31.48
C GLN A 92 1.79 11.25 30.33
N PRO A 93 1.40 12.52 30.17
CA PRO A 93 0.59 12.96 29.05
C PRO A 93 1.40 12.90 27.74
N ALA A 94 0.69 12.93 26.61
CA ALA A 94 1.33 13.16 25.32
C ALA A 94 2.02 14.54 25.30
N ARG A 95 3.17 14.62 24.62
CA ARG A 95 4.00 15.82 24.48
C ARG A 95 4.00 16.25 23.03
N SER A 96 3.84 17.55 22.79
CA SER A 96 3.85 18.15 21.44
C SER A 96 5.12 17.86 20.64
N GLU A 97 6.23 17.62 21.32
CA GLU A 97 7.53 17.29 20.74
C GLU A 97 7.62 15.84 20.23
N GLY A 98 6.53 15.07 20.36
CA GLY A 98 6.33 13.78 19.70
C GLY A 98 6.50 12.55 20.58
N CYS A 99 6.30 12.66 21.89
CA CYS A 99 6.05 11.47 22.73
C CYS A 99 4.54 11.31 22.93
N ALA A 100 4.00 10.13 22.67
CA ALA A 100 2.64 9.75 23.04
C ALA A 100 2.47 9.64 24.57
N ALA A 101 1.23 9.51 25.03
CA ALA A 101 0.93 9.30 26.44
C ALA A 101 1.53 7.96 26.93
N TYR A 102 2.10 7.99 28.13
CA TYR A 102 2.56 6.80 28.85
C TYR A 102 1.55 6.48 29.94
N ALA A 103 1.01 5.26 29.96
CA ALA A 103 0.15 4.80 31.05
C ALA A 103 1.00 4.15 32.16
N GLY A 104 1.04 4.72 33.36
CA GLY A 104 1.79 4.14 34.50
C GLY A 104 1.12 2.90 35.09
N GLN A 105 1.89 2.08 35.79
CA GLN A 105 1.39 0.90 36.51
C GLN A 105 2.09 0.73 37.87
N ALA A 106 1.45 0.00 38.78
CA ALA A 106 1.94 -0.19 40.15
C ALA A 106 3.26 -1.00 40.24
N ASN A 107 3.57 -1.83 39.25
CA ASN A 107 4.80 -2.61 39.21
C ASN A 107 5.18 -2.97 37.77
N GLU A 108 6.16 -2.29 37.21
CA GLU A 108 6.69 -2.58 35.87
C GLU A 108 8.15 -3.01 35.97
N SER A 109 8.51 -4.07 35.23
CA SER A 109 9.92 -4.47 35.11
C SER A 109 10.72 -3.43 34.31
N ALA A 110 12.03 -3.39 34.51
CA ALA A 110 12.91 -2.52 33.72
C ALA A 110 12.74 -2.74 32.21
N ALA A 111 12.55 -4.00 31.77
CA ALA A 111 12.31 -4.33 30.38
C ALA A 111 11.00 -3.74 29.84
N LEU A 112 9.92 -3.79 30.63
CA LEU A 112 8.63 -3.21 30.25
C LEU A 112 8.70 -1.68 30.20
N ILE A 113 9.42 -1.07 31.14
CA ILE A 113 9.65 0.39 31.17
C ILE A 113 10.40 0.85 29.92
N ILE A 114 11.53 0.20 29.58
CA ILE A 114 12.31 0.52 28.37
C ILE A 114 11.41 0.38 27.13
N TYR A 115 10.66 -0.71 27.02
CA TYR A 115 9.73 -0.95 25.91
C TYR A 115 8.68 0.16 25.79
N LYS A 116 7.97 0.46 26.88
CA LYS A 116 6.87 1.43 26.85
C LYS A 116 7.38 2.85 26.61
N VAL A 117 8.53 3.24 27.16
CA VAL A 117 9.14 4.54 26.87
C VAL A 117 9.60 4.62 25.41
N ALA A 118 10.25 3.57 24.89
CA ALA A 118 10.64 3.49 23.48
C ALA A 118 9.45 3.67 22.55
N ARG A 119 8.33 2.98 22.82
CA ARG A 119 7.08 3.09 22.06
C ARG A 119 6.45 4.48 22.19
N ALA A 120 6.36 5.01 23.42
CA ALA A 120 5.76 6.33 23.66
C ALA A 120 6.55 7.43 22.94
N CYS A 121 7.88 7.43 23.03
CA CYS A 121 8.71 8.50 22.48
C CYS A 121 9.25 8.22 21.07
N GLY A 122 8.95 7.08 20.44
CA GLY A 122 9.50 6.76 19.12
C GLY A 122 11.03 6.72 19.11
N ILE A 123 11.63 6.09 20.13
CA ILE A 123 13.09 5.90 20.26
C ILE A 123 13.38 4.40 20.18
N ASN A 124 14.47 4.03 19.55
CA ASN A 124 14.90 2.64 19.48
C ASN A 124 15.24 2.10 20.88
N PRO A 125 14.59 1.01 21.34
CA PRO A 125 14.87 0.43 22.66
C PRO A 125 16.34 0.00 22.82
N ARG A 126 17.00 -0.42 21.73
CA ARG A 126 18.45 -0.74 21.71
C ARG A 126 19.30 0.49 22.05
N SER A 127 18.90 1.67 21.56
CA SER A 127 19.59 2.93 21.87
C SER A 127 19.42 3.32 23.35
N LEU A 128 18.24 3.10 23.93
CA LEU A 128 18.01 3.32 25.36
C LEU A 128 18.84 2.37 26.24
N ILE A 129 18.93 1.09 25.85
CA ILE A 129 19.77 0.10 26.53
C ILE A 129 21.24 0.50 26.49
N VAL A 130 21.74 0.92 25.32
CA VAL A 130 23.13 1.41 25.18
C VAL A 130 23.36 2.65 26.02
N LEU A 131 22.38 3.55 26.10
CA LEU A 131 22.48 4.75 26.93
C LEU A 131 22.60 4.38 28.42
N LEU A 132 21.78 3.46 28.92
CA LEU A 132 21.86 2.96 30.30
C LEU A 132 23.25 2.39 30.62
N GLU A 133 23.81 1.61 29.70
CA GLU A 133 25.14 1.03 29.88
C GLU A 133 26.24 2.10 29.84
N LYS A 134 26.21 2.98 28.85
CA LYS A 134 27.20 4.03 28.68
C LYS A 134 27.27 4.94 29.91
N GLU A 135 26.13 5.28 30.48
CA GLU A 135 26.03 6.32 31.50
C GLU A 135 26.19 5.76 32.92
N GLN A 136 25.78 4.52 33.19
CA GLN A 136 25.82 3.93 34.53
C GLN A 136 26.35 2.49 34.59
N GLY A 137 26.71 1.86 33.46
CA GLY A 137 27.17 0.46 33.42
C GLY A 137 26.14 -0.56 33.91
N ILE A 138 24.89 -0.15 34.09
CA ILE A 138 23.88 -0.91 34.83
C ILE A 138 23.36 -2.15 34.08
N VAL A 139 23.60 -2.25 32.76
CA VAL A 139 23.09 -3.37 31.95
C VAL A 139 23.96 -4.61 32.15
N THR A 140 25.26 -4.43 32.41
CA THR A 140 26.22 -5.54 32.61
C THR A 140 26.67 -5.72 34.07
N ASP A 141 26.23 -4.86 34.99
CA ASP A 141 26.60 -4.92 36.41
C ASP A 141 25.84 -6.01 37.17
N SER A 142 26.58 -6.92 37.83
CA SER A 142 26.03 -7.97 38.68
C SER A 142 25.76 -7.51 40.12
N SER A 143 26.18 -6.30 40.49
CA SER A 143 26.05 -5.70 41.82
C SER A 143 25.64 -4.21 41.77
N PRO A 144 24.56 -3.84 41.06
CA PRO A 144 24.24 -2.43 40.83
C PRO A 144 23.83 -1.71 42.12
N SER A 145 24.39 -0.51 42.29
CA SER A 145 24.12 0.43 43.37
C SER A 145 22.78 1.15 43.21
N SER A 146 22.26 1.67 44.32
CA SER A 146 21.06 2.52 44.32
C SER A 146 21.23 3.79 43.48
N ARG A 147 22.47 4.30 43.35
CA ARG A 147 22.79 5.47 42.50
C ARG A 147 22.53 5.17 41.03
N GLN A 148 22.88 3.98 40.54
CA GLN A 148 22.69 3.62 39.13
C GLN A 148 21.19 3.58 38.77
N TYR A 149 20.30 3.13 39.67
CA TYR A 149 18.86 3.23 39.43
C TYR A 149 18.32 4.66 39.55
N ARG A 150 18.87 5.44 40.49
CA ARG A 150 18.46 6.82 40.72
C ARG A 150 18.77 7.75 39.54
N SER A 151 19.92 7.53 38.89
CA SER A 151 20.47 8.40 37.83
C SER A 151 20.86 7.60 36.58
N ALA A 152 20.01 6.65 36.18
CA ALA A 152 20.29 5.59 35.20
C ALA A 152 20.81 6.03 33.83
N THR A 153 20.41 7.21 33.35
CA THR A 153 20.87 7.76 32.07
C THR A 153 21.75 8.99 32.26
N GLY A 154 21.97 9.47 33.49
CA GLY A 154 22.64 10.74 33.74
C GLY A 154 21.78 11.97 33.36
N TYR A 155 20.49 11.79 33.08
CA TYR A 155 19.61 12.92 32.77
C TYR A 155 19.45 13.85 33.98
N GLY A 156 19.75 15.13 33.78
CA GLY A 156 19.73 16.13 34.85
C GLY A 156 20.94 16.07 35.78
N CYS A 157 22.03 15.40 35.38
CA CYS A 157 23.29 15.32 36.10
C CYS A 157 24.37 16.17 35.42
N PRO A 158 24.55 17.45 35.77
CA PRO A 158 25.65 18.24 35.24
C PRO A 158 26.99 17.77 35.81
N ASP A 159 28.07 17.87 35.03
CA ASP A 159 29.42 17.44 35.46
C ASP A 159 29.98 18.23 36.67
N THR A 160 29.37 19.37 37.01
CA THR A 160 29.86 20.32 38.03
C THR A 160 28.98 20.43 39.27
N ALA A 161 27.88 19.67 39.36
CA ALA A 161 26.97 19.72 40.49
C ALA A 161 26.25 18.37 40.70
N ASP A 162 25.53 18.24 41.81
CA ASP A 162 24.67 17.08 42.03
C ASP A 162 23.54 17.01 40.99
N CYS A 163 23.09 15.78 40.72
CA CYS A 163 21.96 15.52 39.86
C CYS A 163 20.67 16.15 40.41
N ASP A 164 19.84 16.69 39.52
CA ASP A 164 18.54 17.26 39.88
C ASP A 164 17.58 16.15 40.38
N ALA A 165 17.15 16.29 41.63
CA ALA A 165 16.30 15.34 42.33
C ALA A 165 14.92 15.15 41.67
N ASN A 166 14.46 16.11 40.87
CA ASN A 166 13.19 16.02 40.15
C ASN A 166 13.18 14.87 39.11
N TYR A 167 14.36 14.42 38.68
CA TYR A 167 14.49 13.36 37.68
C TYR A 167 14.92 12.03 38.27
N TYR A 168 14.96 11.89 39.59
CA TYR A 168 15.38 10.64 40.24
C TYR A 168 14.44 9.48 39.96
N GLY A 169 15.04 8.30 39.81
CA GLY A 169 14.36 7.02 39.61
C GLY A 169 14.47 6.52 38.18
N PHE A 170 14.51 5.20 38.02
CA PHE A 170 14.84 4.56 36.76
C PHE A 170 13.87 4.96 35.63
N PHE A 171 12.58 5.06 35.94
CA PHE A 171 11.55 5.43 34.95
C PHE A 171 11.72 6.88 34.50
N ASN A 172 11.92 7.79 35.46
CA ASN A 172 12.12 9.21 35.17
C ASN A 172 13.36 9.44 34.33
N GLN A 173 14.45 8.73 34.62
CA GLN A 173 15.70 8.80 33.84
C GLN A 173 15.53 8.32 32.40
N VAL A 174 14.86 7.17 32.20
CA VAL A 174 14.64 6.61 30.86
C VAL A 174 13.63 7.46 30.06
N TYR A 175 12.51 7.87 30.67
CA TYR A 175 11.49 8.70 30.02
C TYR A 175 12.04 10.07 29.62
N ASN A 176 12.70 10.78 30.53
CA ASN A 176 13.17 12.15 30.24
C ASN A 176 14.34 12.17 29.26
N ALA A 177 15.22 11.17 29.28
CA ALA A 177 16.25 11.03 28.24
C ALA A 177 15.61 10.81 26.86
N ALA A 178 14.64 9.90 26.74
CA ALA A 178 13.94 9.66 25.48
C ALA A 178 13.18 10.90 24.98
N TRP A 179 12.47 11.59 25.88
CA TRP A 179 11.77 12.83 25.55
C TRP A 179 12.72 13.95 25.14
N GLN A 180 13.91 14.04 25.73
CA GLN A 180 14.91 15.03 25.37
C GLN A 180 15.39 14.88 23.91
N PHE A 181 15.66 13.64 23.46
CA PHE A 181 16.00 13.41 22.05
C PHE A 181 14.86 13.79 21.10
N ARG A 182 13.59 13.64 21.53
CA ARG A 182 12.42 14.11 20.77
C ARG A 182 12.32 15.62 20.74
N LYS A 183 12.56 16.28 21.87
CA LYS A 183 12.61 17.74 21.94
C LYS A 183 13.66 18.33 21.00
N TYR A 184 14.84 17.72 20.94
CA TYR A 184 15.93 18.15 20.03
C TYR A 184 15.57 17.95 18.57
N ARG A 185 14.98 16.79 18.22
CA ARG A 185 14.53 16.53 16.86
C ARG A 185 13.41 17.48 16.42
N ALA A 186 12.44 17.75 17.30
CA ALA A 186 11.32 18.64 17.02
C ALA A 186 11.77 20.11 16.92
N ASN A 187 12.86 20.48 17.59
CA ASN A 187 13.36 21.85 17.62
C ASN A 187 14.88 21.90 17.37
N PRO A 188 15.37 21.67 16.14
CA PRO A 188 16.80 21.53 15.87
C PRO A 188 17.65 22.76 16.24
N GLY A 189 17.04 23.94 16.38
CA GLY A 189 17.73 25.19 16.70
C GLY A 189 17.99 25.47 18.19
N ILE A 190 17.44 24.70 19.12
CA ILE A 190 17.38 25.09 20.55
C ILE A 190 18.69 24.88 21.33
N ARG A 191 19.71 24.23 20.73
CA ARG A 191 21.00 23.89 21.35
C ARG A 191 22.14 24.07 20.34
N ALA A 192 23.38 23.95 20.83
CA ALA A 192 24.59 24.35 20.10
C ALA A 192 24.89 23.52 18.83
N TYR A 193 24.70 22.19 18.87
CA TYR A 193 25.02 21.30 17.75
C TYR A 193 23.79 21.01 16.88
N GLN A 194 23.93 21.17 15.57
CA GLN A 194 22.81 21.03 14.62
C GLN A 194 23.21 20.18 13.41
N ALA A 195 22.25 19.41 12.91
CA ALA A 195 22.41 18.63 11.69
C ALA A 195 22.40 19.51 10.43
N GLY A 196 22.95 18.99 9.32
CA GLY A 196 23.00 19.67 8.02
C GLY A 196 24.05 20.77 7.92
N ARG A 197 24.99 20.86 8.87
CA ARG A 197 26.06 21.86 8.86
C ARG A 197 27.33 21.38 9.54
N TYR A 198 28.43 22.09 9.29
CA TYR A 198 29.66 21.94 10.06
C TYR A 198 29.48 22.53 11.47
N ASN A 199 29.93 21.77 12.46
CA ASN A 199 29.97 22.16 13.86
C ASN A 199 31.41 22.02 14.37
N THR A 200 31.85 22.99 15.17
CA THR A 200 33.13 22.89 15.90
C THR A 200 32.91 22.07 17.17
N ILE A 201 33.49 20.86 17.24
CA ILE A 201 33.30 19.95 18.38
C ILE A 201 34.64 19.74 19.09
N LEU A 202 34.66 20.00 20.40
CA LEU A 202 35.84 19.77 21.25
C LEU A 202 36.15 18.28 21.38
N TRP A 203 37.43 17.94 21.53
CA TRP A 203 37.84 16.56 21.82
C TRP A 203 37.73 16.22 23.31
N HIS A 204 37.77 17.22 24.17
CA HIS A 204 37.79 17.08 25.63
C HIS A 204 37.26 18.37 26.30
N PRO A 205 36.72 18.31 27.52
CA PRO A 205 36.39 19.51 28.31
C PRO A 205 37.55 20.50 28.44
N ASN A 206 38.78 20.00 28.50
CA ASN A 206 39.98 20.81 28.43
C ASN A 206 40.17 21.34 27.00
N THR A 207 39.90 22.63 26.79
CA THR A 207 39.98 23.28 25.47
C THR A 207 41.39 23.26 24.87
N ALA A 208 42.44 23.11 25.68
CA ALA A 208 43.82 22.95 25.18
C ALA A 208 44.01 21.66 24.38
N CYS A 209 43.15 20.66 24.56
CA CYS A 209 43.14 19.45 23.75
C CYS A 209 42.67 19.68 22.32
N GLY A 210 42.08 20.83 22.01
CA GLY A 210 41.67 21.19 20.65
C GLY A 210 40.26 20.73 20.28
N SER A 211 39.94 20.94 19.00
CA SER A 211 38.63 20.67 18.41
C SER A 211 38.77 20.21 16.96
N SER A 212 37.67 19.77 16.38
CA SER A 212 37.59 19.46 14.94
C SER A 212 36.26 19.94 14.36
N GLN A 213 36.28 20.30 13.07
CA GLN A 213 35.08 20.51 12.29
C GLN A 213 34.42 19.17 11.98
N VAL A 214 33.14 19.04 12.31
CA VAL A 214 32.33 17.85 12.04
C VAL A 214 31.07 18.28 11.31
N TYR A 215 30.87 17.79 10.09
CA TYR A 215 29.59 17.91 9.40
C TYR A 215 28.62 16.90 10.00
N ILE A 216 27.70 17.37 10.84
CA ILE A 216 26.68 16.50 11.46
C ILE A 216 25.60 16.25 10.43
N GLN A 217 25.41 14.99 10.04
CA GLN A 217 24.58 14.64 8.89
C GLN A 217 23.10 14.49 9.24
N ASN A 218 22.75 14.18 10.50
CA ASN A 218 21.38 13.87 10.90
C ASN A 218 21.04 14.30 12.34
N GLN A 219 19.75 14.20 12.70
CA GLN A 219 19.24 14.71 13.98
C GLN A 219 19.64 13.84 15.18
N ALA A 220 19.72 12.52 15.01
CA ALA A 220 20.15 11.60 16.06
C ALA A 220 21.60 11.88 16.48
N THR A 221 22.52 12.06 15.52
CA THR A 221 23.91 12.43 15.81
C THR A 221 24.01 13.80 16.47
N ALA A 222 23.22 14.79 16.00
CA ALA A 222 23.15 16.09 16.68
C ALA A 222 22.68 15.94 18.14
N GLY A 223 21.64 15.15 18.37
CA GLY A 223 21.12 14.83 19.69
C GLY A 223 22.18 14.20 20.60
N LEU A 224 22.98 13.25 20.09
CA LEU A 224 24.05 12.60 20.85
C LEU A 224 25.18 13.57 21.22
N TYR A 225 25.54 14.52 20.36
CA TYR A 225 26.49 15.58 20.73
C TYR A 225 25.90 16.57 21.73
N ILE A 226 24.59 16.85 21.67
CA ILE A 226 23.96 17.67 22.71
C ILE A 226 23.95 16.93 24.05
N TYR A 227 23.79 15.60 24.03
CA TYR A 227 23.77 14.75 25.23
C TYR A 227 25.18 14.58 25.83
N THR A 228 26.17 14.27 25.00
CA THR A 228 27.57 14.12 25.38
C THR A 228 28.48 14.93 24.44
N PRO A 229 28.92 16.14 24.84
CA PRO A 229 29.42 17.17 23.92
C PRO A 229 30.90 17.06 23.53
N TYR A 230 31.39 15.84 23.29
CA TYR A 230 32.79 15.62 22.87
C TYR A 230 32.90 14.57 21.77
N ARG A 231 33.79 14.84 20.82
CA ARG A 231 34.21 13.87 19.79
C ARG A 231 35.43 13.09 20.30
N PRO A 232 35.50 11.76 20.15
CA PRO A 232 36.71 11.02 20.48
C PRO A 232 37.90 11.47 19.61
N ASN A 233 39.07 11.62 20.24
CA ASN A 233 40.32 11.88 19.53
C ASN A 233 40.92 10.58 18.95
N ALA A 234 42.02 10.69 18.21
CA ALA A 234 42.66 9.55 17.57
C ALA A 234 43.11 8.46 18.57
N ALA A 235 43.64 8.86 19.73
CA ALA A 235 44.04 7.92 20.79
C ALA A 235 42.84 7.15 21.35
N ALA A 236 41.69 7.80 21.55
CA ALA A 236 40.46 7.15 22.00
C ALA A 236 39.92 6.13 21.00
N LEU A 237 40.04 6.41 19.69
CA LEU A 237 39.61 5.50 18.62
C LEU A 237 40.59 4.35 18.40
N ALA A 238 41.89 4.59 18.53
CA ALA A 238 42.92 3.54 18.46
C ALA A 238 42.75 2.51 19.59
N ASN A 239 42.33 2.95 20.78
CA ASN A 239 42.05 2.09 21.94
C ASN A 239 40.54 1.95 22.18
N LEU A 240 39.81 1.36 21.23
CA LEU A 240 38.34 1.35 21.23
C LEU A 240 37.71 0.74 22.49
N TYR A 241 38.32 -0.32 23.04
CA TYR A 241 37.88 -1.03 24.26
C TYR A 241 38.64 -0.61 25.52
N GLY A 242 39.55 0.35 25.42
CA GLY A 242 40.42 0.78 26.51
C GLY A 242 40.43 2.29 26.71
N THR A 243 41.48 2.77 27.39
CA THR A 243 41.76 4.18 27.63
C THR A 243 42.68 4.75 26.57
N GLY A 244 42.45 6.00 26.19
CA GLY A 244 43.34 6.76 25.32
C GLY A 244 44.30 7.64 26.13
N ASP A 245 44.60 8.82 25.60
CA ASP A 245 45.48 9.81 26.24
C ASP A 245 44.70 10.80 27.14
N ALA A 246 45.39 11.79 27.69
CA ALA A 246 44.79 12.82 28.55
C ALA A 246 43.76 13.74 27.86
N CYS A 247 43.64 13.64 26.53
CA CYS A 247 42.68 14.39 25.70
C CYS A 247 41.57 13.50 25.13
N SER A 248 41.49 12.24 25.55
CA SER A 248 40.49 11.29 25.10
C SER A 248 39.15 11.46 25.81
N SER A 249 38.08 11.59 25.02
CA SER A 249 36.70 11.50 25.49
C SER A 249 36.00 10.25 24.95
N TYR A 250 35.15 9.64 25.77
CA TYR A 250 34.65 8.29 25.50
C TYR A 250 33.14 8.20 25.24
N GLY A 251 32.34 9.23 25.54
CA GLY A 251 30.88 9.16 25.48
C GLY A 251 30.34 8.66 24.13
N ASN A 252 30.50 9.46 23.07
CA ASN A 252 30.00 9.10 21.73
C ASN A 252 30.68 7.87 21.14
N ARG A 253 31.96 7.65 21.48
CA ARG A 253 32.71 6.42 21.12
C ARG A 253 32.05 5.18 21.72
N ASN A 254 31.81 5.21 23.03
CA ASN A 254 31.24 4.09 23.77
C ASN A 254 29.81 3.83 23.35
N PHE A 255 29.01 4.88 23.09
CA PHE A 255 27.66 4.71 22.51
C PHE A 255 27.72 3.91 21.21
N TRP A 256 28.50 4.39 20.24
CA TRP A 256 28.63 3.74 18.93
C TRP A 256 29.13 2.30 19.07
N ARG A 257 30.23 2.09 19.79
CA ARG A 257 30.84 0.77 20.01
C ARG A 257 29.87 -0.21 20.67
N LEU A 258 29.22 0.18 21.77
CA LEU A 258 28.28 -0.69 22.49
C LEU A 258 27.08 -1.05 21.61
N PHE A 259 26.56 -0.09 20.83
CA PHE A 259 25.49 -0.39 19.89
C PHE A 259 25.94 -1.41 18.85
N THR A 260 27.11 -1.22 18.25
CA THR A 260 27.69 -2.13 17.27
C THR A 260 27.91 -3.52 17.82
N ASP A 261 28.60 -3.63 18.96
CA ASP A 261 28.92 -4.91 19.61
C ASP A 261 27.67 -5.69 20.02
N TRP A 262 26.57 -5.00 20.37
CA TRP A 262 25.37 -5.65 20.91
C TRP A 262 24.29 -5.89 19.86
N PHE A 263 24.18 -5.03 18.86
CA PHE A 263 23.01 -4.95 18.00
C PHE A 263 23.34 -4.82 16.51
N GLY A 264 24.62 -4.73 16.14
CA GLY A 264 25.07 -4.55 14.76
C GLY A 264 25.13 -3.07 14.34
N SER A 265 25.14 -2.83 13.03
CA SER A 265 25.45 -1.50 12.47
C SER A 265 24.59 -0.36 13.06
N THR A 266 25.25 0.78 13.35
CA THR A 266 24.57 2.05 13.69
C THR A 266 24.07 2.80 12.45
N SER A 267 24.54 2.37 11.28
CA SER A 267 23.98 2.81 10.01
C SER A 267 22.82 1.91 9.65
N ALA A 268 21.71 2.48 9.16
CA ALA A 268 20.78 1.68 8.38
C ALA A 268 21.57 0.92 7.30
N PRO A 269 21.16 -0.30 6.90
CA PRO A 269 21.73 -0.92 5.69
C PRO A 269 21.79 0.16 4.63
N ALA A 270 22.91 0.24 3.89
CA ALA A 270 23.03 1.18 2.79
C ALA A 270 21.69 1.15 2.07
N ALA A 271 20.99 2.30 2.04
CA ALA A 271 19.76 2.37 1.29
C ALA A 271 20.14 1.77 -0.07
N PRO A 272 19.36 0.81 -0.61
CA PRO A 272 19.54 0.49 -2.01
C PRO A 272 19.64 1.84 -2.72
N PRO A 273 20.60 2.01 -3.66
CA PRO A 273 20.78 3.28 -4.38
C PRO A 273 19.38 3.81 -4.67
N PRO A 274 19.05 5.06 -4.26
CA PRO A 274 17.67 5.51 -4.03
C PRO A 274 16.82 4.84 -5.07
N ALA A 275 15.95 3.91 -4.64
CA ALA A 275 15.25 3.00 -5.55
C ALA A 275 14.88 3.83 -6.77
N PRO A 276 15.42 3.50 -7.96
CA PRO A 276 15.47 4.42 -9.10
C PRO A 276 14.11 5.06 -9.18
N LEU A 277 14.04 6.40 -9.05
CA LEU A 277 12.82 7.18 -8.81
C LEU A 277 11.68 6.49 -9.52
N SER A 278 10.88 5.65 -8.86
CA SER A 278 9.84 4.94 -9.60
C SER A 278 8.77 5.98 -9.85
N THR A 279 8.86 6.62 -11.00
CA THR A 279 8.03 7.78 -11.33
C THR A 279 6.59 7.38 -11.58
N ASP A 280 6.19 6.15 -11.25
CA ASP A 280 4.82 5.65 -11.32
C ASP A 280 4.25 5.37 -9.93
N GLN A 281 5.12 5.08 -8.97
CA GLN A 281 4.72 4.61 -7.64
C GLN A 281 4.72 5.71 -6.58
N ILE A 282 5.17 6.92 -6.94
CA ILE A 282 5.19 8.07 -6.03
C ILE A 282 4.39 9.24 -6.60
N PRO A 283 3.78 10.08 -5.76
CA PRO A 283 3.24 11.36 -6.22
C PRO A 283 4.37 12.25 -6.75
N MET A 284 4.08 13.09 -7.75
CA MET A 284 5.06 14.03 -8.29
C MET A 284 4.42 15.18 -9.05
N VAL A 285 5.24 16.16 -9.39
CA VAL A 285 4.87 17.29 -10.23
C VAL A 285 5.95 17.50 -11.29
N TYR A 286 5.52 17.69 -12.55
CA TYR A 286 6.36 18.27 -13.58
C TYR A 286 6.25 19.78 -13.53
N ALA A 287 7.39 20.47 -13.52
CA ALA A 287 7.44 21.94 -13.51
C ALA A 287 8.41 22.45 -14.56
N VAL A 288 7.99 23.43 -15.36
CA VAL A 288 8.82 24.07 -16.38
C VAL A 288 9.13 25.49 -15.95
N ASP A 289 10.41 25.85 -15.90
CA ASP A 289 10.83 27.21 -15.59
C ASP A 289 10.76 28.14 -16.82
N GLY A 290 10.96 29.44 -16.60
CA GLY A 290 10.94 30.44 -17.68
C GLY A 290 12.03 30.27 -18.75
N ALA A 291 13.08 29.48 -18.48
CA ALA A 291 14.13 29.16 -19.44
C ALA A 291 13.82 27.88 -20.25
N GLY A 292 12.72 27.19 -19.93
CA GLY A 292 12.31 25.95 -20.59
C GLY A 292 12.98 24.70 -20.02
N ALA A 293 13.65 24.78 -18.86
CA ALA A 293 14.11 23.60 -18.15
C ALA A 293 12.91 22.93 -17.45
N MET A 294 12.76 21.63 -17.69
CA MET A 294 11.74 20.82 -17.02
C MET A 294 12.38 20.12 -15.81
N TYR A 295 11.73 20.26 -14.66
CA TYR A 295 12.07 19.59 -13.42
C TYR A 295 10.97 18.63 -13.03
N LEU A 296 11.39 17.46 -12.56
CA LEU A 296 10.56 16.53 -11.83
C LEU A 296 10.70 16.81 -10.33
N TYR A 297 9.59 17.01 -9.66
CA TYR A 297 9.48 17.19 -8.21
C TYR A 297 8.81 15.96 -7.59
N PRO A 298 9.57 14.99 -7.07
CA PRO A 298 8.99 13.81 -6.47
C PRO A 298 8.46 14.11 -5.07
N GLY A 299 7.26 13.66 -4.74
CA GLY A 299 6.70 13.71 -3.40
C GLY A 299 7.29 12.63 -2.48
N SER A 300 7.19 12.86 -1.18
CA SER A 300 7.60 11.89 -0.16
C SER A 300 6.57 10.78 0.06
N GLY A 301 5.31 10.99 -0.37
CA GLY A 301 4.15 10.17 0.00
C GLY A 301 3.69 10.39 1.45
N THR A 302 4.08 11.53 2.03
CA THR A 302 3.74 11.94 3.41
C THR A 302 3.50 13.45 3.51
N GLY A 303 3.18 14.09 2.38
CA GLY A 303 2.87 15.52 2.32
C GLY A 303 4.11 16.43 2.25
N GLY A 304 5.25 15.89 1.79
CA GLY A 304 6.51 16.61 1.61
C GLY A 304 7.20 16.29 0.29
N TRP A 305 8.37 16.89 0.06
CA TRP A 305 9.13 16.76 -1.19
C TRP A 305 10.41 15.92 -1.01
N ARG A 306 10.80 15.23 -2.08
CA ARG A 306 12.15 14.72 -2.31
C ARG A 306 12.96 15.74 -3.11
N PRO A 307 14.30 15.59 -3.21
CA PRO A 307 15.10 16.44 -4.09
C PRO A 307 14.56 16.40 -5.53
N ARG A 308 14.36 17.57 -6.13
CA ARG A 308 13.97 17.69 -7.54
C ARG A 308 15.10 17.25 -8.46
N VAL A 309 14.75 16.79 -9.66
CA VAL A 309 15.70 16.42 -10.71
C VAL A 309 15.35 17.20 -11.98
N GLN A 310 16.33 17.74 -12.69
CA GLN A 310 16.08 18.29 -14.01
C GLN A 310 16.02 17.14 -15.02
N VAL A 311 14.91 17.04 -15.74
CA VAL A 311 14.60 15.91 -16.64
C VAL A 311 14.53 16.32 -18.11
N GLY A 312 14.53 17.62 -18.40
CA GLY A 312 14.55 18.10 -19.77
C GLY A 312 14.89 19.59 -19.92
N SER A 313 15.00 20.02 -21.17
CA SER A 313 15.21 21.43 -21.56
C SER A 313 14.52 21.71 -22.90
N GLY A 314 14.26 22.99 -23.21
CA GLY A 314 13.61 23.41 -24.46
C GLY A 314 12.07 23.31 -24.45
N TRP A 315 11.45 23.16 -23.28
CA TRP A 315 10.00 23.01 -23.14
C TRP A 315 9.22 24.33 -23.25
N ASN A 316 9.91 25.47 -23.34
CA ASN A 316 9.32 26.80 -23.42
C ASN A 316 8.58 27.10 -24.74
N ASN A 317 8.73 26.25 -25.76
CA ASN A 317 8.05 26.39 -27.06
C ASN A 317 6.77 25.55 -27.17
N MET A 318 6.40 24.82 -26.11
CA MET A 318 5.16 24.03 -26.09
C MET A 318 3.97 24.91 -25.75
N LYS A 319 2.85 24.68 -26.45
CA LYS A 319 1.57 25.32 -26.18
C LYS A 319 0.89 24.72 -24.95
N PHE A 320 0.95 23.40 -24.82
CA PHE A 320 0.46 22.65 -23.67
C PHE A 320 1.44 21.54 -23.32
N ILE A 321 1.54 21.23 -22.04
CA ILE A 321 2.29 20.09 -21.49
C ILE A 321 1.41 19.53 -20.38
N ASP A 322 1.16 18.23 -20.39
CA ASP A 322 0.50 17.54 -19.29
C ASP A 322 1.05 16.13 -19.10
N GLY A 323 1.10 15.68 -17.84
CA GLY A 323 1.32 14.27 -17.53
C GLY A 323 0.00 13.54 -17.67
N VAL A 324 -0.03 12.49 -18.48
CA VAL A 324 -1.28 11.83 -18.91
C VAL A 324 -1.41 10.39 -18.40
N GLY A 325 -0.47 9.93 -17.57
CA GLY A 325 -0.40 8.53 -17.16
C GLY A 325 0.26 7.67 -18.23
N ASP A 326 0.16 6.34 -18.13
CA ASP A 326 0.75 5.41 -19.10
C ASP A 326 -0.12 5.31 -20.36
N VAL A 327 0.13 6.17 -21.34
CA VAL A 327 -0.59 6.17 -22.61
C VAL A 327 0.06 5.24 -23.63
N THR A 328 1.30 4.83 -23.42
CA THR A 328 2.00 3.91 -24.33
C THR A 328 1.82 2.45 -23.98
N GLY A 329 1.22 2.14 -22.83
CA GLY A 329 1.04 0.79 -22.30
C GLY A 329 2.37 0.14 -21.90
N ASP A 330 3.42 0.93 -21.68
CA ASP A 330 4.79 0.44 -21.48
C ASP A 330 5.14 0.19 -20.00
N GLY A 331 4.17 0.42 -19.12
CA GLY A 331 4.29 0.30 -17.68
C GLY A 331 4.79 1.57 -17.01
N TYR A 332 4.97 2.68 -17.72
CA TYR A 332 5.47 3.94 -17.16
C TYR A 332 4.59 5.13 -17.54
N ARG A 333 4.46 6.10 -16.64
CA ARG A 333 3.69 7.32 -16.92
C ARG A 333 4.41 8.19 -17.94
N ASP A 334 3.63 8.77 -18.84
CA ASP A 334 4.10 9.54 -19.98
C ASP A 334 3.69 11.01 -19.86
N VAL A 335 4.41 11.85 -20.61
CA VAL A 335 4.07 13.27 -20.78
C VAL A 335 3.62 13.48 -22.22
N MET A 336 2.54 14.21 -22.41
CA MET A 336 2.14 14.67 -23.74
C MET A 336 2.29 16.19 -23.84
N ALA A 337 2.68 16.65 -25.03
CA ALA A 337 2.76 18.07 -25.31
C ALA A 337 2.29 18.40 -26.73
N ILE A 338 1.65 19.56 -26.86
CA ILE A 338 1.29 20.16 -28.14
C ILE A 338 2.26 21.31 -28.40
N ASP A 339 2.94 21.28 -29.54
CA ASP A 339 3.82 22.37 -29.95
C ASP A 339 3.06 23.55 -30.58
N ALA A 340 3.77 24.64 -30.89
CA ALA A 340 3.18 25.82 -31.52
C ALA A 340 2.61 25.57 -32.93
N ALA A 341 3.04 24.50 -33.63
CA ALA A 341 2.52 24.12 -34.94
C ALA A 341 1.24 23.27 -34.85
N GLY A 342 0.86 22.84 -33.63
CA GLY A 342 -0.29 21.98 -33.39
C GLY A 342 -0.01 20.49 -33.61
N THR A 343 1.25 20.07 -33.47
CA THR A 343 1.62 18.65 -33.42
C THR A 343 1.59 18.18 -31.97
N LEU A 344 0.84 17.11 -31.72
CA LEU A 344 0.79 16.39 -30.45
C LEU A 344 1.88 15.32 -30.43
N ARG A 345 2.72 15.33 -29.39
CA ARG A 345 3.73 14.30 -29.16
C ARG A 345 3.58 13.68 -27.78
N THR A 346 3.80 12.38 -27.73
CA THR A 346 4.04 11.60 -26.52
C THR A 346 5.53 11.59 -26.24
N TYR A 347 5.90 11.81 -24.99
CA TYR A 347 7.26 11.74 -24.48
C TYR A 347 7.29 10.59 -23.48
N PRO A 348 7.57 9.36 -23.94
CA PRO A 348 7.52 8.21 -23.06
C PRO A 348 8.60 8.31 -21.99
N THR A 349 8.36 7.78 -20.79
CA THR A 349 9.38 7.76 -19.75
C THR A 349 10.00 6.38 -19.55
N ASP A 350 11.12 6.31 -18.83
CA ASP A 350 11.72 5.05 -18.40
C ASP A 350 11.30 4.63 -16.99
N GLY A 351 10.31 5.32 -16.41
CA GLY A 351 9.91 5.12 -15.01
C GLY A 351 10.95 5.58 -13.99
N ARG A 352 12.03 6.25 -14.42
CA ARG A 352 13.13 6.73 -13.57
C ARG A 352 13.34 8.24 -13.70
N GLY A 353 12.41 8.93 -14.36
CA GLY A 353 12.47 10.35 -14.64
C GLY A 353 13.28 10.72 -15.89
N ASN A 354 13.65 9.77 -16.76
CA ASN A 354 14.23 10.10 -18.06
C ASN A 354 13.19 9.94 -19.17
N PHE A 355 13.20 10.88 -20.12
CA PHE A 355 12.42 10.75 -21.35
C PHE A 355 13.12 9.86 -22.36
N ARG A 356 12.33 9.03 -23.04
CA ARG A 356 12.71 8.31 -24.25
C ARG A 356 12.47 9.17 -25.49
N SER A 357 12.80 8.63 -26.66
CA SER A 357 12.54 9.30 -27.93
C SER A 357 11.04 9.64 -28.06
N PRO A 358 10.69 10.91 -28.31
CA PRO A 358 9.29 11.31 -28.45
C PRO A 358 8.66 10.71 -29.70
N VAL A 359 7.38 10.39 -29.60
CA VAL A 359 6.54 9.81 -30.67
C VAL A 359 5.49 10.84 -31.07
N GLU A 360 5.25 10.99 -32.37
CA GLU A 360 4.14 11.81 -32.85
C GLU A 360 2.83 11.05 -32.69
N ALA A 361 1.91 11.61 -31.89
CA ALA A 361 0.60 11.03 -31.63
C ALA A 361 -0.50 11.65 -32.51
N GLY A 362 -0.26 12.84 -33.09
CA GLY A 362 -1.18 13.43 -34.06
C GLY A 362 -0.82 14.86 -34.48
N THR A 363 -1.55 15.37 -35.47
CA THR A 363 -1.45 16.75 -35.97
C THR A 363 -2.85 17.40 -36.03
N GLY A 364 -2.91 18.73 -36.21
CA GLY A 364 -4.19 19.46 -36.33
C GLY A 364 -4.69 20.11 -35.03
N PHE A 365 -3.83 20.22 -34.01
CA PHE A 365 -4.19 20.76 -32.70
C PHE A 365 -4.04 22.30 -32.60
N GLN A 366 -3.98 23.04 -33.72
CA GLN A 366 -3.75 24.49 -33.72
C GLN A 366 -4.84 25.26 -32.97
N ASN A 367 -6.09 24.78 -33.05
CA ASN A 367 -7.26 25.46 -32.48
C ASN A 367 -7.59 25.00 -31.04
N VAL A 368 -6.82 24.07 -30.48
CA VAL A 368 -7.02 23.62 -29.09
C VAL A 368 -6.66 24.75 -28.12
N THR A 369 -7.47 24.97 -27.10
CA THR A 369 -7.29 25.99 -26.07
C THR A 369 -7.09 25.42 -24.66
N ALA A 370 -7.30 24.11 -24.49
CA ALA A 370 -6.83 23.37 -23.33
C ALA A 370 -6.59 21.89 -23.69
N MET A 371 -5.61 21.29 -23.05
CA MET A 371 -5.30 19.86 -23.08
C MET A 371 -5.11 19.41 -21.63
N PHE A 372 -5.71 18.29 -21.24
CA PHE A 372 -5.54 17.72 -19.91
C PHE A 372 -5.83 16.21 -19.89
N ALA A 373 -5.21 15.50 -18.97
CA ALA A 373 -5.42 14.07 -18.76
C ALA A 373 -6.91 13.76 -18.50
N ALA A 374 -7.45 12.76 -19.17
CA ALA A 374 -8.81 12.28 -18.92
C ALA A 374 -8.84 11.15 -17.87
N GLY A 375 -7.69 10.51 -17.61
CA GLY A 375 -7.66 9.22 -16.93
C GLY A 375 -8.10 8.11 -17.89
N ASP A 376 -8.32 6.90 -17.39
CA ASP A 376 -9.04 5.85 -18.12
C ASP A 376 -10.55 6.16 -18.09
N PHE A 377 -10.96 7.13 -18.91
CA PHE A 377 -12.27 7.77 -18.79
C PHE A 377 -13.40 6.88 -19.32
N ASP A 378 -13.04 5.93 -20.17
CA ASP A 378 -13.97 4.96 -20.70
C ASP A 378 -13.85 3.59 -20.02
N SER A 379 -12.80 3.29 -19.26
CA SER A 379 -12.57 2.04 -18.53
C SER A 379 -12.08 0.88 -19.42
N ASP A 380 -11.29 1.14 -20.48
CA ASP A 380 -10.57 0.06 -21.22
C ASP A 380 -9.19 -0.27 -20.64
N GLY A 381 -8.75 0.48 -19.65
CA GLY A 381 -7.46 0.33 -19.00
C GLY A 381 -6.32 1.11 -19.63
N ASP A 382 -6.60 1.88 -20.68
CA ASP A 382 -5.68 2.80 -21.31
C ASP A 382 -5.99 4.25 -20.90
N GLN A 383 -4.95 5.05 -20.67
CA GLN A 383 -5.16 6.44 -20.26
C GLN A 383 -5.53 7.32 -21.46
N ASP A 384 -6.58 8.13 -21.28
CA ASP A 384 -7.15 8.97 -22.32
C ASP A 384 -6.75 10.45 -22.21
N LEU A 385 -7.04 11.21 -23.27
CA LEU A 385 -6.75 12.63 -23.37
C LEU A 385 -7.99 13.47 -23.66
N PHE A 386 -8.19 14.56 -22.91
CA PHE A 386 -9.14 15.59 -23.25
C PHE A 386 -8.50 16.76 -23.98
N THR A 387 -9.24 17.30 -24.95
CA THR A 387 -8.96 18.61 -25.56
C THR A 387 -10.20 19.46 -25.63
N ARG A 388 -10.04 20.77 -25.48
CA ARG A 388 -11.12 21.75 -25.58
C ARG A 388 -10.77 22.84 -26.59
N ASP A 389 -11.69 23.16 -27.49
CA ASP A 389 -11.54 24.27 -28.45
C ASP A 389 -12.12 25.59 -27.92
N ALA A 390 -11.88 26.68 -28.65
CA ALA A 390 -12.32 28.03 -28.25
C ALA A 390 -13.85 28.17 -28.16
N ALA A 391 -14.62 27.32 -28.87
CA ALA A 391 -16.08 27.29 -28.79
C ALA A 391 -16.58 26.55 -27.54
N GLY A 392 -15.68 25.92 -26.77
CA GLY A 392 -16.02 25.14 -25.58
C GLY A 392 -16.48 23.73 -25.90
N VAL A 393 -16.17 23.20 -27.08
CA VAL A 393 -16.39 21.78 -27.39
C VAL A 393 -15.28 20.97 -26.73
N LEU A 394 -15.69 20.03 -25.87
CA LEU A 394 -14.79 19.07 -25.21
C LEU A 394 -14.77 17.78 -26.03
N ARG A 395 -13.57 17.34 -26.41
CA ARG A 395 -13.33 16.11 -27.17
C ARG A 395 -12.47 15.15 -26.35
N LEU A 396 -12.95 13.92 -26.24
CA LEU A 396 -12.23 12.76 -25.73
C LEU A 396 -11.44 12.12 -26.88
N HIS A 397 -10.15 11.92 -26.68
CA HIS A 397 -9.30 11.12 -27.54
C HIS A 397 -9.03 9.81 -26.79
N MET A 398 -9.77 8.75 -27.17
CA MET A 398 -9.65 7.42 -26.57
C MET A 398 -8.36 6.77 -27.05
N ASN A 399 -7.52 6.31 -26.13
CA ASN A 399 -6.21 5.73 -26.43
C ASN A 399 -6.35 4.25 -26.84
N ASN A 400 -5.52 3.79 -27.77
CA ASN A 400 -5.49 2.39 -28.20
C ASN A 400 -4.38 1.58 -27.48
N GLY A 401 -3.93 2.04 -26.30
CA GLY A 401 -2.90 1.39 -25.49
C GLY A 401 -1.48 1.43 -26.04
N ASN A 402 -1.20 2.32 -27.00
CA ASN A 402 0.13 2.43 -27.64
C ASN A 402 0.51 3.88 -27.99
N GLY A 403 -0.16 4.86 -27.38
CA GLY A 403 0.04 6.29 -27.62
C GLY A 403 -0.60 6.81 -28.91
N THR A 404 -1.46 6.02 -29.55
CA THR A 404 -2.30 6.45 -30.67
C THR A 404 -3.76 6.52 -30.23
N PHE A 405 -4.52 7.42 -30.86
CA PHE A 405 -5.91 7.66 -30.48
C PHE A 405 -6.91 7.22 -31.54
N ALA A 406 -8.06 6.74 -31.10
CA ALA A 406 -9.25 6.59 -31.93
C ALA A 406 -9.75 7.97 -32.43
N PRO A 407 -10.62 8.00 -33.46
CA PRO A 407 -11.26 9.25 -33.87
C PRO A 407 -11.91 9.98 -32.68
N PRO A 408 -11.67 11.29 -32.50
CA PRO A 408 -12.07 11.99 -31.29
C PRO A 408 -13.60 12.05 -31.14
N LYS A 409 -14.09 11.71 -29.95
CA LYS A 409 -15.51 11.75 -29.58
C LYS A 409 -15.83 13.08 -28.90
N GLN A 410 -16.88 13.76 -29.35
CA GLN A 410 -17.40 14.92 -28.63
C GLN A 410 -18.14 14.45 -27.36
N VAL A 411 -17.69 14.90 -26.19
CA VAL A 411 -18.26 14.52 -24.88
C VAL A 411 -18.82 15.71 -24.10
N GLY A 412 -18.76 16.91 -24.67
CA GLY A 412 -19.32 18.09 -24.02
C GLY A 412 -19.30 19.35 -24.88
N ILE A 413 -20.14 20.31 -24.51
CA ILE A 413 -20.22 21.66 -25.09
C ILE A 413 -20.33 22.70 -23.97
N GLY A 414 -19.98 23.96 -24.25
CA GLY A 414 -20.06 25.04 -23.26
C GLY A 414 -18.94 25.05 -22.22
N TRP A 415 -17.88 24.27 -22.42
CA TRP A 415 -16.73 24.18 -21.51
C TRP A 415 -15.83 25.43 -21.56
N ASN A 416 -16.13 26.41 -22.40
CA ASN A 416 -15.44 27.69 -22.47
C ASN A 416 -15.66 28.58 -21.23
N VAL A 417 -16.58 28.22 -20.35
CA VAL A 417 -16.76 28.87 -19.03
C VAL A 417 -15.59 28.61 -18.08
N PHE A 418 -14.82 27.54 -18.33
CA PHE A 418 -13.69 27.14 -17.50
C PHE A 418 -12.36 27.69 -18.00
N THR A 419 -11.58 28.15 -17.03
CA THR A 419 -10.26 28.78 -17.20
C THR A 419 -9.11 27.84 -16.83
N THR A 420 -9.40 26.77 -16.10
CA THR A 420 -8.43 25.74 -15.70
C THR A 420 -9.16 24.41 -15.55
N PHE A 421 -8.49 23.32 -15.89
CA PHE A 421 -8.96 21.95 -15.70
C PHE A 421 -7.95 21.16 -14.88
N VAL A 422 -8.45 20.22 -14.09
CA VAL A 422 -7.68 19.14 -13.49
C VAL A 422 -8.43 17.87 -13.81
N GLY A 423 -7.82 16.92 -14.52
CA GLY A 423 -8.42 15.62 -14.80
C GLY A 423 -7.53 14.49 -14.28
N SER A 424 -7.91 13.25 -14.58
CA SER A 424 -7.24 12.05 -14.08
C SER A 424 -7.16 12.03 -12.54
N ILE A 425 -8.27 12.38 -11.88
CA ILE A 425 -8.40 12.46 -10.43
C ILE A 425 -9.68 11.73 -10.01
N ASP A 426 -9.68 10.98 -8.91
CA ASP A 426 -10.91 10.46 -8.30
C ASP A 426 -11.22 11.24 -7.01
N VAL A 427 -12.10 12.25 -7.13
CA VAL A 427 -12.40 13.17 -6.02
C VAL A 427 -13.46 12.59 -5.09
N ASN A 428 -14.34 11.75 -5.63
CA ASN A 428 -15.52 11.24 -4.94
C ASN A 428 -15.33 9.79 -4.41
N GLY A 429 -14.22 9.13 -4.75
CA GLY A 429 -13.85 7.79 -4.33
C GLY A 429 -14.65 6.67 -5.02
N ASP A 430 -15.24 6.95 -6.19
CA ASP A 430 -16.07 5.98 -6.93
C ASP A 430 -15.27 5.14 -7.92
N GLY A 431 -13.96 5.36 -8.03
CA GLY A 431 -13.05 4.61 -8.88
C GLY A 431 -13.01 5.06 -10.34
N ASN A 432 -13.87 6.01 -10.75
CA ASN A 432 -13.86 6.55 -12.11
C ASN A 432 -13.09 7.88 -12.15
N PRO A 433 -12.41 8.19 -13.27
CA PRO A 433 -11.78 9.50 -13.41
C PRO A 433 -12.81 10.64 -13.46
N ASP A 434 -12.60 11.62 -12.59
CA ASP A 434 -13.33 12.87 -12.51
C ASP A 434 -12.56 14.01 -13.21
N VAL A 435 -13.30 15.09 -13.49
CA VAL A 435 -12.73 16.37 -13.94
C VAL A 435 -13.18 17.51 -13.04
N LEU A 436 -12.22 18.33 -12.61
CA LEU A 436 -12.47 19.60 -11.97
C LEU A 436 -12.31 20.75 -12.97
N GLY A 437 -13.32 21.60 -13.06
CA GLY A 437 -13.31 22.83 -13.85
C GLY A 437 -13.36 24.06 -12.96
N ARG A 438 -12.38 24.96 -13.08
CA ARG A 438 -12.42 26.29 -12.42
C ARG A 438 -13.01 27.34 -13.34
N ALA A 439 -14.17 27.88 -12.98
CA ALA A 439 -14.81 28.97 -13.70
C ALA A 439 -14.11 30.32 -13.43
N ALA A 440 -14.36 31.31 -14.30
CA ALA A 440 -13.74 32.63 -14.21
C ALA A 440 -14.07 33.37 -12.89
N ASP A 441 -15.24 33.13 -12.32
CA ASP A 441 -15.70 33.68 -11.03
C ASP A 441 -15.07 32.98 -9.81
N GLY A 442 -14.26 31.94 -10.03
CA GLY A 442 -13.62 31.16 -8.96
C GLY A 442 -14.47 30.03 -8.40
N ALA A 443 -15.63 29.72 -8.98
CA ALA A 443 -16.34 28.49 -8.67
C ALA A 443 -15.53 27.28 -9.18
N LEU A 444 -15.38 26.26 -8.33
CA LEU A 444 -14.79 24.97 -8.70
C LEU A 444 -15.92 23.95 -8.83
N TRP A 445 -15.98 23.31 -10.00
CA TRP A 445 -17.00 22.34 -10.36
C TRP A 445 -16.37 20.97 -10.54
N LEU A 446 -17.01 19.96 -9.98
CA LEU A 446 -16.73 18.54 -10.16
C LEU A 446 -17.68 17.98 -11.22
N TYR A 447 -17.09 17.41 -12.27
CA TYR A 447 -17.76 16.62 -13.28
C TYR A 447 -17.30 15.18 -13.08
N ALA A 448 -18.11 14.41 -12.38
CA ALA A 448 -17.75 13.03 -12.10
C ALA A 448 -17.97 12.15 -13.32
N GLY A 449 -17.02 11.26 -13.59
CA GLY A 449 -17.13 10.27 -14.65
C GLY A 449 -18.20 9.22 -14.30
N ASP A 450 -18.80 8.61 -15.33
CA ASP A 450 -19.65 7.42 -15.17
C ASP A 450 -18.93 6.12 -15.55
N GLY A 451 -17.65 6.19 -15.90
CA GLY A 451 -16.86 5.05 -16.37
C GLY A 451 -17.26 4.54 -17.75
N ARG A 452 -18.13 5.26 -18.49
CA ARG A 452 -18.62 4.88 -19.84
C ARG A 452 -18.44 6.02 -20.85
N ALA A 453 -17.39 6.82 -20.68
CA ALA A 453 -17.15 8.04 -21.43
C ALA A 453 -18.31 9.05 -21.39
N GLY A 454 -18.99 9.14 -20.25
CA GLY A 454 -20.06 10.08 -19.95
C GLY A 454 -19.87 10.80 -18.61
N TRP A 455 -20.88 11.58 -18.21
CA TRP A 455 -20.83 12.43 -17.03
C TRP A 455 -22.01 12.17 -16.10
N LYS A 456 -21.73 12.10 -14.81
CA LYS A 456 -22.73 12.27 -13.75
C LYS A 456 -23.15 13.75 -13.64
N PRO A 457 -24.25 14.06 -12.95
CA PRO A 457 -24.66 15.45 -12.73
C PRO A 457 -23.54 16.28 -12.08
N ALA A 458 -23.20 17.41 -12.71
CA ALA A 458 -22.12 18.28 -12.23
C ALA A 458 -22.42 18.87 -10.85
N GLN A 459 -21.40 18.95 -10.01
CA GLN A 459 -21.51 19.43 -8.63
C GLN A 459 -20.58 20.60 -8.40
N ARG A 460 -21.03 21.61 -7.67
CA ARG A 460 -20.17 22.71 -7.24
C ARG A 460 -19.48 22.32 -5.93
N VAL A 461 -18.16 22.20 -5.96
CA VAL A 461 -17.35 21.69 -4.84
C VAL A 461 -16.47 22.76 -4.19
N GLY A 462 -16.44 23.98 -4.74
CA GLY A 462 -15.68 25.08 -4.13
C GLY A 462 -15.98 26.47 -4.68
N THR A 463 -15.49 27.48 -3.97
CA THR A 463 -15.60 28.92 -4.32
C THR A 463 -14.30 29.64 -4.02
N GLY A 464 -14.07 30.81 -4.62
CA GLY A 464 -12.90 31.66 -4.36
C GLY A 464 -11.58 31.15 -4.95
N TRP A 465 -11.62 30.16 -5.85
CA TRP A 465 -10.41 29.58 -6.45
C TRP A 465 -9.72 30.49 -7.47
N ASN A 466 -10.32 31.63 -7.80
CA ASN A 466 -9.73 32.64 -8.71
C ASN A 466 -8.48 33.32 -8.13
N VAL A 467 -8.18 33.13 -6.84
CA VAL A 467 -6.90 33.56 -6.23
C VAL A 467 -5.72 32.66 -6.64
N MET A 468 -6.01 31.46 -7.15
CA MET A 468 -4.99 30.49 -7.57
C MET A 468 -4.66 30.69 -9.05
N THR A 469 -3.37 30.72 -9.35
CA THR A 469 -2.82 30.84 -10.70
C THR A 469 -2.60 29.50 -11.38
N SER A 470 -2.58 28.40 -10.62
CA SER A 470 -2.47 27.03 -11.12
C SER A 470 -3.12 26.07 -10.11
N ILE A 471 -3.79 25.04 -10.63
CA ILE A 471 -4.37 23.93 -9.87
C ILE A 471 -4.00 22.66 -10.64
N ILE A 472 -3.42 21.68 -9.96
CA ILE A 472 -3.07 20.37 -10.51
C ILE A 472 -3.34 19.27 -9.48
N THR A 473 -3.41 18.03 -9.91
CA THR A 473 -3.33 16.86 -9.03
C THR A 473 -1.92 16.26 -9.07
N PRO A 474 -1.27 15.97 -7.93
CA PRO A 474 -0.07 15.14 -7.87
C PRO A 474 -0.39 13.64 -7.68
N GLY A 475 -1.68 13.26 -7.64
CA GLY A 475 -2.18 12.00 -7.06
C GLY A 475 -2.29 12.10 -5.53
N ASP A 476 -2.20 10.95 -4.85
CA ASP A 476 -2.10 10.87 -3.39
C ASP A 476 -0.73 11.36 -2.88
N PHE A 477 -0.65 12.64 -2.50
CA PHE A 477 0.59 13.32 -2.09
C PHE A 477 0.95 13.05 -0.63
N ASP A 478 -0.06 12.89 0.22
CA ASP A 478 0.12 12.67 1.66
C ASP A 478 0.04 11.21 2.13
N GLY A 479 -0.27 10.29 1.22
CA GLY A 479 -0.25 8.85 1.44
C GLY A 479 -1.50 8.33 2.15
N ASP A 480 -2.61 9.08 2.14
CA ASP A 480 -3.85 8.70 2.81
C ASP A 480 -4.82 7.90 1.95
N GLY A 481 -4.40 7.56 0.72
CA GLY A 481 -5.14 6.73 -0.23
C GLY A 481 -6.16 7.51 -1.05
N ARG A 482 -6.12 8.84 -1.06
CA ARG A 482 -7.05 9.71 -1.79
C ARG A 482 -6.27 10.68 -2.65
N ASP A 483 -6.84 11.06 -3.78
CA ASP A 483 -6.18 12.06 -4.62
C ASP A 483 -6.25 13.47 -4.00
N ASP A 484 -5.14 14.18 -4.12
CA ASP A 484 -4.97 15.52 -3.58
C ASP A 484 -4.98 16.58 -4.67
N LEU A 485 -5.10 17.85 -4.28
CA LEU A 485 -4.78 18.98 -5.15
C LEU A 485 -3.58 19.76 -4.62
N LEU A 486 -2.76 20.23 -5.57
CA LEU A 486 -1.82 21.30 -5.34
C LEU A 486 -2.29 22.55 -6.08
N ALA A 487 -2.35 23.67 -5.36
CA ALA A 487 -2.72 24.95 -5.94
C ALA A 487 -1.70 26.03 -5.60
N ARG A 488 -1.32 26.82 -6.60
CA ARG A 488 -0.35 27.90 -6.48
C ARG A 488 -1.06 29.24 -6.51
N ASP A 489 -0.79 30.10 -5.54
CA ASP A 489 -1.30 31.48 -5.51
C ASP A 489 -0.50 32.44 -6.42
N GLY A 490 -0.86 33.73 -6.44
CA GLY A 490 -0.13 34.77 -7.19
C GLY A 490 1.22 35.18 -6.58
N ALA A 491 1.45 34.90 -5.29
CA ALA A 491 2.71 35.20 -4.61
C ALA A 491 3.76 34.08 -4.77
N GLY A 492 3.36 32.92 -5.30
CA GLY A 492 4.20 31.74 -5.46
C GLY A 492 4.17 30.79 -4.25
N GLY A 493 3.20 30.95 -3.35
CA GLY A 493 2.88 29.95 -2.33
C GLY A 493 2.19 28.74 -2.97
N LEU A 494 2.69 27.54 -2.69
CA LEU A 494 2.10 26.28 -3.14
C LEU A 494 1.42 25.59 -1.95
N TYR A 495 0.13 25.32 -2.11
CA TYR A 495 -0.74 24.77 -1.07
C TYR A 495 -1.19 23.36 -1.44
N LEU A 496 -1.13 22.45 -0.47
CA LEU A 496 -1.74 21.14 -0.51
C LEU A 496 -3.18 21.23 0.02
N TYR A 497 -4.11 20.70 -0.77
CA TYR A 497 -5.51 20.49 -0.42
C TYR A 497 -5.75 18.98 -0.41
N ALA A 498 -5.65 18.38 0.79
CA ALA A 498 -5.76 16.94 0.91
C ALA A 498 -7.20 16.46 0.65
N GLY A 499 -7.35 15.39 -0.13
CA GLY A 499 -8.64 14.83 -0.52
C GLY A 499 -9.44 14.32 0.69
N ASN A 500 -10.76 14.54 0.68
CA ASN A 500 -11.66 13.90 1.65
C ASN A 500 -12.40 12.67 1.08
N GLY A 501 -12.13 12.29 -0.17
CA GLY A 501 -12.72 11.13 -0.84
C GLY A 501 -14.25 11.16 -0.95
N THR A 502 -14.87 12.33 -0.82
CA THR A 502 -16.33 12.51 -0.93
C THR A 502 -16.67 13.81 -1.67
N GLY A 503 -15.82 14.24 -2.61
CA GLY A 503 -16.06 15.45 -3.40
C GLY A 503 -15.50 16.75 -2.80
N GLY A 504 -14.63 16.69 -1.80
CA GLY A 504 -14.12 17.88 -1.10
C GLY A 504 -12.70 17.76 -0.56
N TRP A 505 -12.27 18.82 0.15
CA TRP A 505 -10.88 19.00 0.56
C TRP A 505 -10.77 19.32 2.06
N ARG A 506 -9.67 18.87 2.68
CA ARG A 506 -9.28 19.29 4.03
C ARG A 506 -8.74 20.73 4.02
N ALA A 507 -8.50 21.27 5.22
CA ALA A 507 -7.91 22.59 5.37
C ALA A 507 -6.55 22.68 4.64
N PRO A 508 -6.33 23.72 3.82
CA PRO A 508 -5.13 23.79 3.00
C PRO A 508 -3.87 24.01 3.84
N LYS A 509 -2.76 23.41 3.38
CA LYS A 509 -1.45 23.51 4.02
C LYS A 509 -0.44 24.08 3.04
N LEU A 510 0.27 25.14 3.42
CA LEU A 510 1.40 25.65 2.63
C LEU A 510 2.54 24.62 2.65
N ILE A 511 2.94 24.15 1.47
CA ILE A 511 4.00 23.12 1.29
C ILE A 511 5.21 23.63 0.50
N GLY A 512 5.20 24.88 0.04
CA GLY A 512 6.35 25.50 -0.60
C GLY A 512 6.14 26.97 -0.94
N ASN A 513 7.24 27.68 -1.20
CA ASN A 513 7.26 29.09 -1.61
C ASN A 513 8.15 29.26 -2.86
N GLY A 514 7.98 30.37 -3.59
CA GLY A 514 8.79 30.69 -4.77
C GLY A 514 8.40 29.93 -6.04
N TRP A 515 7.21 29.32 -6.06
CA TRP A 515 6.71 28.56 -7.21
C TRP A 515 6.26 29.46 -8.39
N ASN A 516 6.26 30.77 -8.20
CA ASN A 516 6.11 31.76 -9.27
C ASN A 516 7.32 31.79 -10.23
N GLY A 517 8.45 31.18 -9.87
CA GLY A 517 9.57 30.95 -10.79
C GLY A 517 9.30 29.87 -11.85
N MET A 518 8.24 29.07 -11.69
CA MET A 518 7.81 28.06 -12.65
C MET A 518 6.72 28.64 -13.56
N ALA A 519 6.89 28.53 -14.87
CA ALA A 519 5.88 28.97 -15.83
C ALA A 519 4.68 28.02 -15.86
N LEU A 520 4.94 26.72 -15.74
CA LEU A 520 3.93 25.65 -15.82
C LEU A 520 4.13 24.63 -14.72
N LEU A 521 3.01 24.13 -14.19
CA LEU A 521 2.93 22.97 -13.30
C LEU A 521 1.97 21.97 -13.95
N ALA A 522 2.36 20.70 -13.98
CA ALA A 522 1.53 19.60 -14.45
C ALA A 522 1.61 18.44 -13.46
N GLY A 523 0.47 17.78 -13.29
CA GLY A 523 0.41 16.50 -12.60
C GLY A 523 1.09 15.40 -13.42
N PRO A 524 1.27 14.21 -12.85
CA PRO A 524 1.85 13.09 -13.57
C PRO A 524 0.83 12.28 -14.39
N GLY A 525 -0.47 12.54 -14.19
CA GLY A 525 -1.56 11.65 -14.62
C GLY A 525 -1.66 10.40 -13.75
N ALA A 526 -2.63 9.55 -14.07
CA ALA A 526 -2.92 8.32 -13.33
C ALA A 526 -1.68 7.45 -13.21
N LYS A 527 -1.53 6.75 -12.07
CA LYS A 527 -0.43 5.80 -11.88
C LYS A 527 -0.43 4.77 -13.00
N SER A 528 0.76 4.38 -13.45
CA SER A 528 0.89 3.23 -14.33
C SER A 528 0.38 2.00 -13.57
N GLY A 529 -0.76 1.54 -14.02
CA GLY A 529 -1.36 0.27 -13.72
C GLY A 529 -2.29 0.05 -14.88
N ARG A 530 -2.07 -1.02 -15.63
CA ARG A 530 -3.14 -1.57 -16.45
C ARG A 530 -4.34 -1.68 -15.51
N VAL A 531 -5.44 -0.99 -15.81
CA VAL A 531 -6.65 -1.16 -15.01
C VAL A 531 -6.94 -2.64 -14.98
N VAL A 532 -7.13 -3.13 -13.75
CA VAL A 532 -7.36 -4.52 -13.43
C VAL A 532 -8.44 -5.00 -14.41
N PRO A 533 -8.12 -5.91 -15.34
CA PRO A 533 -9.10 -6.45 -16.25
C PRO A 533 -10.31 -6.88 -15.43
N LEU A 534 -11.54 -6.70 -15.94
CA LEU A 534 -12.74 -7.22 -15.31
C LEU A 534 -12.56 -8.72 -15.09
N THR A 535 -12.08 -9.03 -13.90
CA THR A 535 -11.46 -10.31 -13.57
C THR A 535 -12.63 -11.17 -13.15
N THR A 536 -12.80 -12.32 -13.78
CA THR A 536 -13.93 -13.21 -13.54
C THR A 536 -13.83 -13.89 -12.18
N GLY A 537 -14.78 -14.76 -11.85
CA GLY A 537 -14.90 -15.38 -10.51
C GLY A 537 -15.89 -14.64 -9.62
N MET A 538 -16.01 -15.08 -8.34
CA MET A 538 -17.04 -14.54 -7.44
C MET A 538 -16.76 -13.09 -7.04
N GLY A 539 -15.48 -12.69 -7.04
CA GLY A 539 -15.04 -11.43 -6.49
C GLY A 539 -15.04 -11.40 -4.96
N ASP A 540 -14.87 -10.21 -4.40
CA ASP A 540 -14.90 -9.98 -2.95
C ASP A 540 -16.35 -9.90 -2.47
N LEU A 541 -16.85 -11.01 -1.92
CA LEU A 541 -18.21 -11.10 -1.40
C LEU A 541 -18.27 -10.60 0.05
N THR A 542 -17.14 -10.55 0.76
CA THR A 542 -17.08 -10.23 2.19
C THR A 542 -16.57 -8.84 2.53
N GLY A 543 -16.11 -8.08 1.55
CA GLY A 543 -15.60 -6.71 1.68
C GLY A 543 -14.21 -6.67 2.31
N ASP A 544 -13.45 -7.76 2.25
CA ASP A 544 -12.12 -7.86 2.86
C ASP A 544 -10.97 -7.50 1.92
N GLY A 545 -11.30 -7.11 0.68
CA GLY A 545 -10.35 -6.70 -0.36
C GLY A 545 -9.77 -7.87 -1.14
N THR A 546 -10.22 -9.12 -0.91
CA THR A 546 -9.72 -10.31 -1.60
C THR A 546 -10.85 -11.11 -2.25
N ARG A 547 -10.54 -11.96 -3.22
CA ARG A 547 -11.57 -12.74 -3.92
C ARG A 547 -11.99 -13.96 -3.11
N ASP A 548 -13.29 -14.19 -3.10
CA ASP A 548 -13.91 -15.28 -2.38
C ASP A 548 -14.32 -16.43 -3.29
N LEU A 549 -14.67 -17.56 -2.67
CA LEU A 549 -15.24 -18.73 -3.36
C LEU A 549 -16.56 -19.12 -2.69
N ILE A 550 -17.51 -19.63 -3.46
CA ILE A 550 -18.68 -20.30 -2.90
C ILE A 550 -18.56 -21.80 -3.13
N ALA A 551 -18.75 -22.57 -2.06
CA ALA A 551 -18.86 -24.02 -2.20
C ALA A 551 -20.00 -24.59 -1.35
N GLN A 552 -20.64 -25.62 -1.89
CA GLN A 552 -21.76 -26.29 -1.26
C GLN A 552 -21.45 -27.77 -1.07
N ALA A 553 -21.75 -28.30 0.11
CA ALA A 553 -21.77 -29.75 0.36
C ALA A 553 -23.21 -30.25 0.43
N SER A 554 -23.49 -31.35 -0.27
CA SER A 554 -24.83 -31.94 -0.36
C SER A 554 -25.42 -32.22 1.02
N GLY A 555 -26.63 -31.70 1.26
CA GLY A 555 -27.37 -31.92 2.51
C GLY A 555 -26.81 -31.25 3.76
N VAL A 556 -25.75 -30.43 3.65
CA VAL A 556 -25.13 -29.77 4.82
C VAL A 556 -25.31 -28.24 4.77
N GLY A 557 -24.89 -27.58 3.68
CA GLY A 557 -25.00 -26.13 3.56
C GLY A 557 -24.12 -25.53 2.47
N THR A 558 -24.30 -24.23 2.24
CA THR A 558 -23.51 -23.39 1.32
C THR A 558 -22.63 -22.45 2.15
N TRP A 559 -21.37 -22.32 1.78
CA TRP A 559 -20.41 -21.45 2.46
C TRP A 559 -19.68 -20.54 1.49
N ILE A 560 -19.39 -19.33 1.98
CA ILE A 560 -18.38 -18.44 1.42
C ILE A 560 -17.05 -18.83 2.06
N TYR A 561 -16.03 -19.03 1.24
CA TYR A 561 -14.65 -19.24 1.65
C TYR A 561 -13.87 -17.98 1.31
N PRO A 562 -13.64 -17.08 2.29
CA PRO A 562 -12.89 -15.88 2.01
C PRO A 562 -11.42 -16.19 1.82
N SER A 563 -10.79 -15.57 0.83
CA SER A 563 -9.34 -15.71 0.64
C SER A 563 -8.59 -14.89 1.69
N ASN A 564 -7.30 -15.19 1.87
CA ASN A 564 -6.39 -14.33 2.62
C ASN A 564 -5.55 -13.44 1.70
N GLY A 565 -5.87 -13.37 0.41
CA GLY A 565 -5.13 -12.61 -0.60
C GLY A 565 -3.71 -13.12 -0.83
N SER A 566 -3.46 -14.38 -0.50
CA SER A 566 -2.16 -15.03 -0.70
C SER A 566 -2.35 -16.50 -1.07
N GLY A 567 -3.49 -16.84 -1.71
CA GLY A 567 -3.82 -18.20 -2.13
C GLY A 567 -4.10 -19.17 -0.97
N GLY A 568 -4.63 -18.67 0.15
CA GLY A 568 -5.11 -19.46 1.29
C GLY A 568 -6.48 -18.97 1.77
N TRP A 569 -7.04 -19.62 2.78
CA TRP A 569 -8.41 -19.36 3.24
C TRP A 569 -8.46 -18.72 4.63
N LEU A 570 -9.33 -17.74 4.80
CA LEU A 570 -9.83 -17.30 6.10
C LEU A 570 -10.91 -18.26 6.62
N PRO A 571 -11.37 -18.12 7.88
CA PRO A 571 -12.48 -18.90 8.38
C PRO A 571 -13.73 -18.74 7.49
N ARG A 572 -14.21 -19.86 6.94
CA ARG A 572 -15.40 -19.87 6.07
C ARG A 572 -16.62 -19.31 6.80
N ARG A 573 -17.51 -18.65 6.05
CA ARG A 573 -18.78 -18.10 6.53
C ARG A 573 -19.95 -18.85 5.90
N THR A 574 -21.08 -18.95 6.60
CA THR A 574 -22.31 -19.45 5.98
C THR A 574 -22.78 -18.46 4.93
N ALA A 575 -23.11 -18.92 3.73
CA ALA A 575 -23.73 -18.07 2.70
C ALA A 575 -25.23 -17.93 3.02
N PRO A 576 -25.73 -16.74 3.42
CA PRO A 576 -27.16 -16.55 3.66
C PRO A 576 -27.95 -16.59 2.35
N GLY A 577 -29.26 -16.88 2.43
CA GLY A 577 -30.14 -16.89 1.26
C GLY A 577 -30.63 -18.28 0.82
N GLU A 578 -31.35 -18.30 -0.30
CA GLU A 578 -32.02 -19.49 -0.83
C GLU A 578 -31.14 -20.27 -1.81
N TRP A 579 -30.36 -21.23 -1.27
CA TRP A 579 -29.44 -22.07 -2.07
C TRP A 579 -29.93 -23.50 -2.31
N GLY A 580 -31.11 -23.86 -1.77
CA GLY A 580 -31.67 -25.21 -1.89
C GLY A 580 -32.04 -25.57 -3.33
N GLY A 581 -31.68 -26.79 -3.77
CA GLY A 581 -31.94 -27.26 -5.13
C GLY A 581 -31.01 -26.65 -6.20
N THR A 582 -29.93 -25.98 -5.80
CA THR A 582 -28.91 -25.47 -6.73
C THR A 582 -28.07 -26.60 -7.31
N ASN A 583 -27.75 -26.56 -8.60
CA ASN A 583 -26.86 -27.50 -9.27
C ASN A 583 -25.70 -26.83 -10.04
N LEU A 584 -25.62 -25.50 -10.00
CA LEU A 584 -24.53 -24.70 -10.54
C LEU A 584 -24.49 -23.35 -9.80
N VAL A 585 -23.29 -22.85 -9.53
CA VAL A 585 -23.05 -21.52 -8.99
C VAL A 585 -21.84 -20.91 -9.70
N PHE A 586 -21.91 -19.63 -10.04
CA PHE A 586 -20.82 -18.87 -10.64
C PHE A 586 -21.00 -17.36 -10.40
N GLY A 587 -19.96 -16.58 -10.64
CA GLY A 587 -19.95 -15.13 -10.46
C GLY A 587 -20.37 -14.46 -11.75
N GLY A 588 -21.34 -13.56 -11.68
CA GLY A 588 -21.82 -12.78 -12.82
C GLY A 588 -21.13 -11.44 -12.95
N GLY A 589 -20.25 -11.06 -12.02
CA GLY A 589 -19.75 -9.69 -11.93
C GLY A 589 -20.84 -8.72 -11.49
N ASP A 590 -20.64 -7.42 -11.68
CA ASP A 590 -21.63 -6.40 -11.35
C ASP A 590 -22.70 -6.34 -12.45
N TRP A 591 -23.71 -7.20 -12.32
CA TRP A 591 -24.66 -7.49 -13.38
C TRP A 591 -25.78 -6.44 -13.47
N ASP A 592 -26.03 -5.71 -12.38
CA ASP A 592 -27.03 -4.65 -12.33
C ASP A 592 -26.49 -3.23 -12.09
N GLY A 593 -25.17 -3.07 -12.14
CA GLY A 593 -24.49 -1.77 -12.14
C GLY A 593 -24.55 -1.07 -10.79
N ASP A 594 -24.71 -1.81 -9.70
CA ASP A 594 -24.80 -1.26 -8.34
C ASP A 594 -23.43 -1.08 -7.66
N GLY A 595 -22.35 -1.43 -8.37
CA GLY A 595 -20.97 -1.38 -7.89
C GLY A 595 -20.54 -2.61 -7.11
N ARG A 596 -21.38 -3.66 -7.02
CA ARG A 596 -21.10 -4.89 -6.28
C ARG A 596 -21.24 -6.09 -7.20
N ARG A 597 -20.50 -7.16 -6.91
CA ARG A 597 -20.56 -8.38 -7.73
C ARG A 597 -21.74 -9.26 -7.34
N ASP A 598 -22.49 -9.68 -8.34
CA ASP A 598 -23.58 -10.64 -8.25
C ASP A 598 -23.08 -12.08 -8.36
N VAL A 599 -23.80 -12.96 -7.66
CA VAL A 599 -23.66 -14.40 -7.79
C VAL A 599 -24.86 -14.97 -8.53
N PHE A 600 -24.61 -15.83 -9.50
CA PHE A 600 -25.64 -16.57 -10.21
C PHE A 600 -25.69 -18.02 -9.76
N ALA A 601 -26.91 -18.54 -9.64
CA ALA A 601 -27.18 -19.92 -9.31
C ALA A 601 -28.21 -20.50 -10.28
N ARG A 602 -27.97 -21.73 -10.76
CA ARG A 602 -28.98 -22.49 -11.49
C ARG A 602 -29.56 -23.56 -10.59
N ASP A 603 -30.88 -23.64 -10.54
CA ASP A 603 -31.56 -24.70 -9.81
C ASP A 603 -31.77 -25.97 -10.64
N THR A 604 -32.23 -27.03 -9.99
CA THR A 604 -32.54 -28.32 -10.63
C THR A 604 -33.72 -28.27 -11.59
N ALA A 605 -34.57 -27.24 -11.54
CA ALA A 605 -35.63 -27.02 -12.52
C ALA A 605 -35.08 -26.36 -13.80
N GLY A 606 -33.85 -25.83 -13.75
CA GLY A 606 -33.21 -25.13 -14.85
C GLY A 606 -33.53 -23.65 -14.90
N ASP A 607 -34.03 -23.06 -13.81
CA ASP A 607 -34.14 -21.61 -13.67
C ASP A 607 -32.79 -21.03 -13.21
N LEU A 608 -32.44 -19.87 -13.77
CA LEU A 608 -31.26 -19.10 -13.41
C LEU A 608 -31.68 -17.96 -12.48
N TRP A 609 -31.00 -17.86 -11.35
CA TRP A 609 -31.27 -16.90 -10.28
C TRP A 609 -30.05 -16.02 -10.04
N ARG A 610 -30.28 -14.72 -9.87
CA ARG A 610 -29.27 -13.73 -9.46
C ARG A 610 -29.39 -13.44 -7.97
N HIS A 611 -28.26 -13.42 -7.29
CA HIS A 611 -28.10 -13.09 -5.87
C HIS A 611 -27.17 -11.87 -5.77
N ALA A 612 -27.75 -10.68 -5.60
CA ALA A 612 -26.98 -9.45 -5.41
C ALA A 612 -26.27 -9.47 -4.06
N SER A 613 -24.97 -9.25 -4.06
CA SER A 613 -24.15 -9.22 -2.85
C SER A 613 -24.27 -7.87 -2.14
N ASP A 614 -24.23 -7.88 -0.81
CA ASP A 614 -24.08 -6.65 -0.01
C ASP A 614 -22.60 -6.33 0.30
N GLY A 615 -21.66 -7.06 -0.29
CA GLY A 615 -20.22 -6.93 -0.07
C GLY A 615 -19.75 -7.11 1.38
N ASN A 616 -20.58 -7.72 2.23
CA ASN A 616 -20.25 -8.01 3.64
C ASN A 616 -20.51 -9.49 3.99
N GLY A 617 -20.66 -10.32 2.97
CA GLY A 617 -20.99 -11.75 3.04
C GLY A 617 -22.50 -12.04 3.04
N GLY A 618 -23.34 -11.02 2.82
CA GLY A 618 -24.78 -11.13 2.68
C GLY A 618 -25.25 -11.06 1.23
N PHE A 619 -26.49 -11.52 1.01
CA PHE A 619 -27.15 -11.46 -0.29
C PHE A 619 -28.57 -10.92 -0.14
N ALA A 620 -28.99 -10.11 -1.10
CA ALA A 620 -30.38 -9.71 -1.27
C ALA A 620 -31.28 -10.93 -1.62
N PRO A 621 -32.61 -10.81 -1.47
CA PRO A 621 -33.52 -11.83 -1.99
C PRO A 621 -33.25 -12.10 -3.47
N ARG A 622 -33.11 -13.38 -3.84
CA ARG A 622 -32.76 -13.77 -5.21
C ARG A 622 -33.82 -13.34 -6.21
N VAL A 623 -33.38 -12.90 -7.38
CA VAL A 623 -34.23 -12.51 -8.51
C VAL A 623 -34.09 -13.54 -9.62
N LYS A 624 -35.20 -13.95 -10.23
CA LYS A 624 -35.15 -14.87 -11.38
C LYS A 624 -34.61 -14.13 -12.60
N ALA A 625 -33.43 -14.51 -13.07
CA ALA A 625 -32.79 -13.93 -14.24
C ALA A 625 -33.26 -14.60 -15.55
N GLY A 626 -33.62 -15.87 -15.51
CA GLY A 626 -34.18 -16.56 -16.68
C GLY A 626 -34.65 -17.99 -16.41
N ASN A 627 -35.27 -18.59 -17.42
CA ASN A 627 -35.74 -19.99 -17.42
C ASN A 627 -35.10 -20.76 -18.59
N GLY A 628 -35.19 -22.09 -18.57
CA GLY A 628 -34.69 -22.96 -19.65
C GLY A 628 -33.17 -23.18 -19.65
N TRP A 629 -32.46 -22.70 -18.64
CA TRP A 629 -31.00 -22.83 -18.51
C TRP A 629 -30.54 -24.26 -18.20
N GLY A 630 -31.48 -25.17 -17.90
CA GLY A 630 -31.23 -26.61 -17.81
C GLY A 630 -30.78 -27.25 -19.14
N GLY A 631 -31.03 -26.59 -20.28
CA GLY A 631 -30.57 -27.05 -21.61
C GLY A 631 -29.07 -26.85 -21.88
N PHE A 632 -28.36 -26.11 -21.02
CA PHE A 632 -26.93 -25.84 -21.17
C PHE A 632 -26.08 -26.81 -20.36
N THR A 633 -25.03 -27.33 -21.00
CA THR A 633 -24.07 -28.26 -20.40
C THR A 633 -22.91 -27.54 -19.70
N ALA A 634 -22.73 -26.24 -19.95
CA ALA A 634 -21.86 -25.34 -19.19
C ALA A 634 -22.47 -23.93 -19.17
N VAL A 635 -22.40 -23.24 -18.03
CA VAL A 635 -22.78 -21.82 -17.89
C VAL A 635 -21.80 -21.20 -16.90
N PHE A 636 -21.23 -20.05 -17.24
CA PHE A 636 -20.19 -19.37 -16.44
C PHE A 636 -20.15 -17.87 -16.77
N GLY A 637 -19.62 -17.06 -15.86
CA GLY A 637 -19.34 -15.66 -16.12
C GLY A 637 -18.19 -15.53 -17.11
N GLY A 638 -18.43 -14.80 -18.21
CA GLY A 638 -17.44 -14.57 -19.27
C GLY A 638 -16.46 -13.45 -18.95
N GLY A 639 -16.88 -12.48 -18.12
CA GLY A 639 -16.31 -11.13 -18.12
C GLY A 639 -17.09 -10.25 -19.09
N ASP A 640 -16.59 -9.07 -19.38
CA ASP A 640 -17.03 -8.27 -20.53
C ASP A 640 -16.40 -8.89 -21.79
N VAL A 641 -17.08 -9.85 -22.39
CA VAL A 641 -16.55 -10.53 -23.57
C VAL A 641 -16.91 -9.78 -24.84
N ASP A 642 -18.02 -9.09 -24.97
CA ASP A 642 -18.29 -8.36 -26.22
C ASP A 642 -17.72 -6.93 -26.27
N GLY A 643 -17.15 -6.45 -25.17
CA GLY A 643 -16.43 -5.17 -25.07
C GLY A 643 -17.34 -3.98 -24.82
N ASP A 644 -18.57 -4.22 -24.35
CA ASP A 644 -19.56 -3.18 -24.06
C ASP A 644 -19.51 -2.70 -22.60
N ARG A 645 -18.63 -3.30 -21.79
CA ARG A 645 -18.38 -3.03 -20.36
C ARG A 645 -19.48 -3.42 -19.40
N ASP A 646 -20.50 -4.10 -19.90
CA ASP A 646 -21.43 -4.85 -19.07
C ASP A 646 -20.91 -6.29 -18.93
N TRP A 647 -21.27 -6.94 -17.82
CA TRP A 647 -20.82 -8.30 -17.58
C TRP A 647 -21.62 -9.29 -18.42
N ASP A 648 -20.93 -10.27 -19.00
CA ASP A 648 -21.56 -11.28 -19.84
C ASP A 648 -21.57 -12.66 -19.20
N ILE A 649 -22.57 -13.45 -19.58
CA ILE A 649 -22.64 -14.89 -19.31
C ILE A 649 -22.30 -15.65 -20.58
N MET A 650 -21.49 -16.68 -20.45
CA MET A 650 -21.25 -17.62 -21.54
C MET A 650 -21.89 -18.97 -21.23
N ALA A 651 -22.47 -19.59 -22.26
CA ALA A 651 -23.15 -20.86 -22.11
C ALA A 651 -22.91 -21.79 -23.30
N ARG A 652 -22.68 -23.07 -23.01
CA ARG A 652 -22.56 -24.13 -24.03
C ARG A 652 -23.82 -24.97 -24.05
N ASP A 653 -24.49 -25.03 -25.19
CA ASP A 653 -25.69 -25.87 -25.35
C ASP A 653 -25.34 -27.36 -25.49
N SER A 654 -26.38 -28.20 -25.53
CA SER A 654 -26.24 -29.66 -25.66
C SER A 654 -25.73 -30.11 -27.03
N SER A 655 -25.76 -29.24 -28.05
CA SER A 655 -25.21 -29.51 -29.38
C SER A 655 -23.74 -29.11 -29.51
N GLY A 656 -23.13 -28.54 -28.46
CA GLY A 656 -21.74 -28.10 -28.47
C GLY A 656 -21.53 -26.70 -29.04
N VAL A 657 -22.58 -25.89 -29.18
CA VAL A 657 -22.45 -24.48 -29.57
C VAL A 657 -22.24 -23.63 -28.32
N LEU A 658 -21.21 -22.78 -28.36
CA LEU A 658 -20.92 -21.78 -27.35
C LEU A 658 -21.58 -20.45 -27.72
N TRP A 659 -22.25 -19.84 -26.75
CA TRP A 659 -22.99 -18.60 -26.86
C TRP A 659 -22.50 -17.57 -25.84
N ILE A 660 -22.54 -16.30 -26.21
CA ILE A 660 -22.45 -15.14 -25.33
C ILE A 660 -23.88 -14.68 -25.07
N TYR A 661 -24.20 -14.42 -23.82
CA TYR A 661 -25.43 -13.79 -23.35
C TYR A 661 -25.02 -12.44 -22.77
N PRO A 662 -25.05 -11.37 -23.58
CA PRO A 662 -24.56 -10.11 -23.11
C PRO A 662 -25.44 -9.54 -22.00
N GLY A 663 -24.79 -8.93 -21.02
CA GLY A 663 -25.48 -8.14 -20.00
C GLY A 663 -26.05 -6.86 -20.62
N ASN A 664 -26.89 -6.17 -19.86
CA ASN A 664 -27.32 -4.80 -20.22
C ASN A 664 -27.01 -3.79 -19.11
N GLY A 665 -26.20 -4.19 -18.14
CA GLY A 665 -25.81 -3.38 -16.97
C GLY A 665 -26.96 -2.99 -16.02
N ALA A 666 -28.19 -3.46 -16.27
CA ALA A 666 -29.38 -3.10 -15.52
C ALA A 666 -30.11 -4.35 -14.97
N GLY A 667 -29.41 -5.47 -14.88
CA GLY A 667 -29.97 -6.72 -14.38
C GLY A 667 -30.58 -7.65 -15.42
N GLY A 668 -30.57 -7.27 -16.71
CA GLY A 668 -31.16 -8.01 -17.82
C GLY A 668 -30.14 -8.59 -18.80
N PHE A 669 -30.63 -9.13 -19.92
CA PHE A 669 -29.84 -9.68 -21.01
C PHE A 669 -30.15 -8.97 -22.32
N GLU A 670 -29.15 -8.80 -23.16
CA GLU A 670 -29.28 -8.46 -24.57
C GLU A 670 -29.46 -9.73 -25.45
N PRO A 671 -29.76 -9.59 -26.76
CA PRO A 671 -29.82 -10.73 -27.67
C PRO A 671 -28.52 -11.53 -27.69
N ARG A 672 -28.61 -12.83 -27.40
CA ARG A 672 -27.43 -13.72 -27.38
C ARG A 672 -26.68 -13.75 -28.72
N VAL A 673 -25.36 -13.84 -28.62
CA VAL A 673 -24.43 -13.91 -29.76
C VAL A 673 -23.81 -15.30 -29.88
N ARG A 674 -23.71 -15.82 -31.09
CA ARG A 674 -23.11 -17.13 -31.34
C ARG A 674 -21.59 -17.02 -31.45
N VAL A 675 -20.84 -17.76 -30.63
CA VAL A 675 -19.38 -17.88 -30.76
C VAL A 675 -19.02 -18.93 -31.82
N GLY A 676 -19.53 -20.15 -31.70
CA GLY A 676 -19.18 -21.26 -32.60
C GLY A 676 -19.56 -22.64 -32.08
N GLY A 677 -19.47 -23.67 -32.93
CA GLY A 677 -19.69 -25.08 -32.57
C GLY A 677 -18.38 -25.84 -32.32
N GLY A 678 -18.45 -27.13 -31.95
CA GLY A 678 -17.28 -27.99 -31.72
C GLY A 678 -16.81 -28.08 -30.26
N TRP A 679 -17.56 -27.46 -29.34
CA TRP A 679 -17.23 -27.42 -27.91
C TRP A 679 -17.70 -28.66 -27.15
N GLU A 680 -18.43 -29.58 -27.77
CA GLU A 680 -18.89 -30.85 -27.18
C GLU A 680 -17.74 -31.80 -26.79
N THR A 681 -16.56 -31.59 -27.37
CA THR A 681 -15.34 -32.35 -27.05
C THR A 681 -14.63 -31.87 -25.77
N MET A 682 -15.02 -30.70 -25.25
CA MET A 682 -14.45 -30.11 -24.05
C MET A 682 -15.18 -30.65 -22.82
N ARG A 683 -14.46 -31.16 -21.84
CA ARG A 683 -15.04 -31.56 -20.56
C ARG A 683 -15.33 -30.35 -19.67
N TRP A 684 -14.44 -29.35 -19.70
CA TRP A 684 -14.62 -28.09 -18.99
C TRP A 684 -14.38 -26.91 -19.94
N VAL A 685 -15.13 -25.84 -19.75
CA VAL A 685 -14.94 -24.54 -20.41
C VAL A 685 -15.30 -23.45 -19.40
N PHE A 686 -14.42 -22.47 -19.23
CA PHE A 686 -14.59 -21.36 -18.30
C PHE A 686 -13.75 -20.16 -18.75
N SER A 687 -14.07 -18.97 -18.24
CA SER A 687 -13.25 -17.78 -18.40
C SER A 687 -12.43 -17.54 -17.14
N PRO A 688 -11.09 -17.49 -17.22
CA PRO A 688 -10.25 -16.98 -16.13
C PRO A 688 -10.23 -15.44 -16.03
N GLY A 689 -10.83 -14.73 -16.98
CA GLY A 689 -10.58 -13.30 -17.19
C GLY A 689 -9.38 -13.13 -18.12
N ASP A 690 -8.68 -12.00 -18.00
CA ASP A 690 -7.49 -11.72 -18.82
C ASP A 690 -6.28 -12.54 -18.33
N PHE A 691 -6.09 -13.70 -18.94
CA PHE A 691 -5.01 -14.64 -18.60
C PHE A 691 -3.74 -14.38 -19.42
N THR A 692 -3.88 -13.75 -20.58
CA THR A 692 -2.80 -13.34 -21.47
C THR A 692 -2.18 -12.00 -21.11
N GLY A 693 -2.87 -11.20 -20.29
CA GLY A 693 -2.47 -9.84 -20.05
C GLY A 693 -2.62 -9.00 -21.32
N ASP A 694 -3.75 -9.08 -22.02
CA ASP A 694 -4.07 -8.22 -23.18
C ASP A 694 -5.30 -7.31 -22.96
N GLY A 695 -5.89 -7.33 -21.76
CA GLY A 695 -7.00 -6.50 -21.33
C GLY A 695 -8.36 -7.11 -21.66
N ARG A 696 -8.40 -8.28 -22.29
CA ARG A 696 -9.63 -8.92 -22.74
C ARG A 696 -9.84 -10.26 -22.01
N PRO A 697 -11.09 -10.62 -21.65
CA PRO A 697 -11.33 -11.91 -21.01
C PRO A 697 -11.09 -13.08 -21.97
N ASP A 698 -10.20 -13.99 -21.56
CA ASP A 698 -9.83 -15.18 -22.31
C ASP A 698 -10.75 -16.38 -21.99
N LEU A 699 -10.62 -17.46 -22.76
CA LEU A 699 -11.25 -18.75 -22.43
C LEU A 699 -10.22 -19.85 -22.21
N ILE A 700 -10.45 -20.65 -21.18
CA ILE A 700 -9.74 -21.92 -20.99
C ILE A 700 -10.75 -23.06 -21.16
N ALA A 701 -10.36 -24.06 -21.95
CA ALA A 701 -11.10 -25.30 -22.07
C ALA A 701 -10.19 -26.52 -21.92
N VAL A 702 -10.75 -27.59 -21.37
CA VAL A 702 -10.03 -28.83 -21.11
C VAL A 702 -10.75 -29.96 -21.80
N THR A 703 -10.04 -30.69 -22.67
CA THR A 703 -10.58 -31.83 -23.40
C THR A 703 -10.82 -33.03 -22.48
N SER A 704 -11.64 -33.99 -22.91
CA SER A 704 -11.83 -35.26 -22.19
C SER A 704 -10.54 -36.08 -22.06
N ALA A 705 -9.56 -35.88 -22.94
CA ALA A 705 -8.23 -36.50 -22.86
C ALA A 705 -7.29 -35.79 -21.87
N GLY A 706 -7.71 -34.67 -21.28
CA GLY A 706 -6.94 -33.92 -20.29
C GLY A 706 -5.96 -32.89 -20.86
N GLU A 707 -6.12 -32.50 -22.13
CA GLU A 707 -5.39 -31.37 -22.72
C GLU A 707 -6.10 -30.06 -22.39
N MET A 708 -5.39 -29.10 -21.78
CA MET A 708 -5.89 -27.77 -21.47
C MET A 708 -5.43 -26.77 -22.53
N ARG A 709 -6.39 -26.01 -23.07
CA ARG A 709 -6.23 -25.06 -24.17
C ARG A 709 -6.67 -23.67 -23.73
N LEU A 710 -5.85 -22.68 -24.07
CA LEU A 710 -6.16 -21.26 -23.95
C LEU A 710 -6.64 -20.74 -25.31
N TYR A 711 -7.72 -19.99 -25.29
CA TYR A 711 -8.28 -19.28 -26.43
C TYR A 711 -8.20 -17.79 -26.09
N ALA A 712 -7.14 -17.13 -26.59
CA ALA A 712 -6.93 -15.71 -26.36
C ALA A 712 -8.01 -14.89 -27.05
N ARG A 713 -8.51 -13.84 -26.39
CA ARG A 713 -9.53 -12.99 -26.99
C ARG A 713 -8.91 -11.97 -27.95
N THR A 714 -9.66 -11.66 -29.01
CA THR A 714 -9.32 -10.65 -30.01
C THR A 714 -10.49 -9.69 -30.19
N ALA A 715 -10.26 -8.58 -30.90
CA ALA A 715 -11.30 -7.59 -31.18
C ALA A 715 -12.57 -8.18 -31.85
N THR A 716 -12.46 -9.30 -32.57
CA THR A 716 -13.59 -9.87 -33.35
C THR A 716 -13.99 -11.28 -32.93
N GLY A 717 -13.40 -11.85 -31.87
CA GLY A 717 -13.65 -13.22 -31.43
C GLY A 717 -12.43 -13.86 -30.78
N TYR A 718 -12.30 -15.18 -30.81
CA TYR A 718 -11.18 -15.90 -30.17
C TYR A 718 -10.14 -16.38 -31.17
N ALA A 719 -8.86 -16.29 -30.78
CA ALA A 719 -7.73 -16.78 -31.55
C ALA A 719 -7.71 -18.32 -31.63
N ALA A 720 -6.86 -18.86 -32.50
CA ALA A 720 -6.57 -20.29 -32.54
C ALA A 720 -5.99 -20.73 -31.18
N PRO A 721 -6.42 -21.88 -30.62
CA PRO A 721 -6.06 -22.25 -29.27
C PRO A 721 -4.60 -22.64 -29.13
N THR A 722 -4.00 -22.28 -28.01
CA THR A 722 -2.68 -22.75 -27.57
C THR A 722 -2.81 -23.78 -26.46
N VAL A 723 -2.06 -24.86 -26.53
CA VAL A 723 -2.02 -25.85 -25.44
C VAL A 723 -1.18 -25.31 -24.29
N ILE A 724 -1.81 -25.18 -23.11
CA ILE A 724 -1.17 -24.62 -21.91
C ILE A 724 -1.01 -25.68 -20.80
N GLY A 725 -1.48 -26.90 -21.00
CA GLY A 725 -1.26 -28.00 -20.05
C GLY A 725 -1.78 -29.35 -20.53
N SER A 726 -1.34 -30.42 -19.88
CA SER A 726 -1.77 -31.80 -20.13
C SER A 726 -1.93 -32.56 -18.81
N GLY A 727 -2.62 -33.71 -18.84
CA GLY A 727 -2.80 -34.56 -17.64
C GLY A 727 -4.03 -34.23 -16.77
N TRP A 728 -4.97 -33.41 -17.28
CA TRP A 728 -6.12 -32.92 -16.51
C TRP A 728 -7.29 -33.89 -16.39
N GLN A 729 -7.24 -35.06 -17.04
CA GLN A 729 -8.32 -36.05 -17.05
C GLN A 729 -8.69 -36.60 -15.67
N GLY A 730 -7.74 -36.58 -14.72
CA GLY A 730 -7.92 -37.01 -13.33
C GLY A 730 -8.58 -35.97 -12.41
N MET A 731 -8.83 -34.75 -12.89
CA MET A 731 -9.51 -33.73 -12.10
C MET A 731 -11.02 -34.01 -12.04
N THR A 732 -11.64 -33.63 -10.93
CA THR A 732 -13.09 -33.73 -10.71
C THR A 732 -13.79 -32.38 -10.85
N TRP A 733 -13.04 -31.27 -10.77
CA TRP A 733 -13.50 -29.92 -11.03
C TRP A 733 -12.32 -29.04 -11.43
N VAL A 734 -12.53 -28.11 -12.37
CA VAL A 734 -11.58 -27.09 -12.81
C VAL A 734 -12.38 -25.81 -13.06
N GLY A 735 -11.90 -24.68 -12.56
CA GLY A 735 -12.52 -23.37 -12.74
C GLY A 735 -11.60 -22.26 -12.27
N SER A 736 -12.00 -21.01 -12.48
CA SER A 736 -11.21 -19.85 -12.08
C SER A 736 -11.92 -19.05 -10.98
N PRO A 737 -11.23 -18.75 -9.87
CA PRO A 737 -11.70 -17.77 -8.88
C PRO A 737 -11.40 -16.31 -9.28
N GLY A 738 -10.76 -16.07 -10.43
CA GLY A 738 -10.06 -14.82 -10.72
C GLY A 738 -8.68 -14.79 -10.07
N ASP A 739 -8.24 -13.63 -9.60
CA ASP A 739 -7.00 -13.45 -8.82
C ASP A 739 -7.21 -13.84 -7.35
N LEU A 740 -6.80 -15.04 -6.96
CA LEU A 740 -6.97 -15.56 -5.60
C LEU A 740 -5.78 -15.21 -4.69
N ASP A 741 -4.61 -14.97 -5.27
CA ASP A 741 -3.38 -14.72 -4.51
C ASP A 741 -2.84 -13.29 -4.52
N GLY A 742 -3.61 -12.36 -5.07
CA GLY A 742 -3.40 -10.93 -4.97
C GLY A 742 -2.27 -10.42 -5.86
N ASP A 743 -1.85 -11.21 -6.85
CA ASP A 743 -0.78 -10.84 -7.78
C ASP A 743 -1.28 -10.08 -9.02
N LEU A 744 -2.58 -9.76 -9.05
CA LEU A 744 -3.33 -9.09 -10.10
C LEU A 744 -3.43 -9.88 -11.41
N ARG A 745 -3.22 -11.19 -11.36
CA ARG A 745 -3.33 -12.08 -12.52
C ARG A 745 -4.41 -13.11 -12.29
N ALA A 746 -4.99 -13.57 -13.39
CA ALA A 746 -6.02 -14.58 -13.34
C ALA A 746 -5.45 -15.95 -12.94
N ASP A 747 -6.08 -16.60 -11.96
CA ASP A 747 -5.69 -17.92 -11.47
C ASP A 747 -6.67 -19.02 -11.87
N VAL A 748 -6.23 -20.27 -11.74
CA VAL A 748 -7.08 -21.44 -11.91
C VAL A 748 -7.01 -22.33 -10.67
N LEU A 749 -8.16 -22.82 -10.23
CA LEU A 749 -8.29 -23.84 -9.21
C LEU A 749 -8.65 -25.19 -9.84
N ALA A 750 -8.09 -26.26 -9.28
CA ALA A 750 -8.43 -27.61 -9.70
C ALA A 750 -8.53 -28.57 -8.52
N ARG A 751 -9.54 -29.42 -8.54
CA ARG A 751 -9.77 -30.44 -7.52
C ARG A 751 -9.49 -31.83 -8.07
N SER A 752 -8.56 -32.55 -7.47
CA SER A 752 -8.32 -33.97 -7.78
C SER A 752 -9.32 -34.91 -7.10
N SER A 753 -9.39 -36.16 -7.53
CA SER A 753 -10.34 -37.17 -7.03
C SER A 753 -10.15 -37.55 -5.57
N ASP A 754 -8.94 -37.38 -5.03
CA ASP A 754 -8.61 -37.50 -3.60
C ASP A 754 -9.07 -36.29 -2.76
N GLY A 755 -9.66 -35.27 -3.38
CA GLY A 755 -10.18 -34.08 -2.73
C GLY A 755 -9.13 -33.03 -2.36
N VAL A 756 -7.93 -33.11 -2.94
CA VAL A 756 -6.95 -32.03 -2.88
C VAL A 756 -7.34 -30.90 -3.83
N LEU A 757 -7.36 -29.67 -3.32
CA LEU A 757 -7.57 -28.46 -4.10
C LEU A 757 -6.21 -27.78 -4.35
N ARG A 758 -5.89 -27.50 -5.61
CA ARG A 758 -4.64 -26.83 -6.02
C ARG A 758 -4.96 -25.50 -6.71
N LEU A 759 -4.14 -24.50 -6.40
CA LEU A 759 -4.07 -23.22 -7.09
C LEU A 759 -2.95 -23.28 -8.13
N TYR A 760 -3.29 -22.89 -9.34
CA TYR A 760 -2.43 -22.73 -10.50
C TYR A 760 -2.39 -21.23 -10.82
N PRO A 761 -1.40 -20.49 -10.27
CA PRO A 761 -1.39 -19.05 -10.47
C PRO A 761 -0.99 -18.71 -11.91
N GLY A 762 -1.62 -17.68 -12.48
CA GLY A 762 -1.33 -17.21 -13.82
C GLY A 762 -0.04 -16.41 -13.90
N ASN A 763 0.66 -16.46 -15.03
CA ASN A 763 1.83 -15.60 -15.27
C ASN A 763 1.48 -14.29 -16.00
N GLY A 764 0.20 -14.06 -16.31
CA GLY A 764 -0.30 -12.90 -17.06
C GLY A 764 0.20 -12.83 -18.49
N ARG A 765 0.59 -13.98 -19.06
CA ARG A 765 1.11 -14.16 -20.43
C ARG A 765 0.63 -15.47 -21.05
N GLY A 766 -0.50 -15.99 -20.58
CA GLY A 766 -1.08 -17.24 -21.08
C GLY A 766 -0.42 -18.52 -20.54
N GLY A 767 0.26 -18.46 -19.40
CA GLY A 767 0.92 -19.63 -18.77
C GLY A 767 0.88 -19.60 -17.24
N TRP A 768 1.63 -20.51 -16.61
CA TRP A 768 1.56 -20.76 -15.16
C TRP A 768 2.77 -20.26 -14.40
N LEU A 769 2.54 -19.93 -13.13
CA LEU A 769 3.55 -19.85 -12.08
C LEU A 769 3.61 -21.17 -11.29
N THR A 770 4.27 -21.13 -10.12
CA THR A 770 4.44 -22.30 -9.27
C THR A 770 3.11 -22.74 -8.67
N VAL A 771 2.68 -23.95 -9.02
CA VAL A 771 1.45 -24.58 -8.51
C VAL A 771 1.59 -24.94 -7.04
N ARG A 772 0.52 -24.75 -6.26
CA ARG A 772 0.49 -25.09 -4.83
C ARG A 772 -0.82 -25.70 -4.40
N GLN A 773 -0.76 -26.52 -3.34
CA GLN A 773 -1.94 -27.05 -2.67
C GLN A 773 -2.51 -25.98 -1.74
N VAL A 774 -3.81 -25.73 -1.85
CA VAL A 774 -4.54 -24.71 -1.06
C VAL A 774 -5.68 -25.31 -0.23
N GLY A 775 -5.91 -26.61 -0.35
CA GLY A 775 -6.88 -27.30 0.50
C GLY A 775 -6.89 -28.81 0.34
N SER A 776 -7.52 -29.49 1.29
CA SER A 776 -7.80 -30.93 1.30
C SER A 776 -9.21 -31.18 1.85
N GLY A 777 -9.82 -32.32 1.54
CA GLY A 777 -11.18 -32.64 2.02
C GLY A 777 -12.30 -32.10 1.11
N TRP A 778 -11.96 -31.57 -0.06
CA TRP A 778 -12.90 -30.94 -1.00
C TRP A 778 -13.74 -31.94 -1.79
N GLN A 779 -13.50 -33.24 -1.66
CA GLN A 779 -14.34 -34.29 -2.26
C GLN A 779 -15.78 -34.29 -1.71
N SER A 780 -16.00 -33.66 -0.53
CA SER A 780 -17.32 -33.49 0.07
C SER A 780 -18.15 -32.36 -0.57
N MET A 781 -17.51 -31.44 -1.29
CA MET A 781 -18.20 -30.33 -1.96
C MET A 781 -18.82 -30.81 -3.26
N THR A 782 -20.13 -30.65 -3.42
CA THR A 782 -20.83 -31.00 -4.65
C THR A 782 -20.85 -29.86 -5.65
N LEU A 783 -20.72 -28.62 -5.19
CA LEU A 783 -20.60 -27.43 -6.03
C LEU A 783 -19.43 -26.56 -5.57
N ILE A 784 -18.75 -25.97 -6.53
CA ILE A 784 -17.70 -24.97 -6.35
C ILE A 784 -17.92 -23.92 -7.45
N GLY A 785 -18.06 -22.66 -7.04
CA GLY A 785 -18.20 -21.48 -7.88
C GLY A 785 -17.13 -20.48 -7.56
#